data_AF-D6RY83-F1
#
_entry.id   AF-D6RY83-F1
#
_cell.length_a   1.000
_cell.length_b   1.000
_cell.length_c   1.000
_cell.angle_alpha   90.00
_cell.angle_beta   90.00
_cell.angle_gamma   90.00
#
_symmetry.space_group_name_H-M   'P 1'
#
loop_
_entity.id
_entity.type
_entity.pdbx_description
1 polymer ?
#
loop_
_entity_poly.entity_id
_entity_poly.type
_entity_poly.pdbx_seq_one_letter_code
_entity_poly.pdbx_strand_id
1 'polypeptide(L)'
;MTDENLIDVNLKNTKRFLYVVLFGFIIFNFIFIGYSYVNYKNEYLDRFKFDAKLFLNSVSTVIKSKYLESSRFLEELVKDSYRFGILVNSSKSFLLSSSLKFGDSLDENSDLFLKSREFSAIDKIFKTIPVSENSLEGIFYIPIGKNVLISNSNFSSLGLKDVRLDPIYSVPVEKNSKYYSRYMRIDGKIYSVVSFPVRNSVTTLGVIGILICFDELFDSIENQLYSSLKSSNKNYNFFMLDRNYMPIFLNFNNLKDKSFSTSYSENVLSKVIAYAKKDSSVSQYTFNYESDFYLLDFVKTDDFLIQGLILNANSIPIMFKSNWIVFSIFLLTSFAIIFYLCNTFIFSLINDFNKIVEYQKLKNDPFRLDSPLEVKYSSAIISYISSKLDRLSSKNNESFEKIKFYSEDVNDYLKQIEAAILNTESIDASVVAYEQLRDTFSRFEKSIVDISKGFEAVVDPINDHNKHMSEISSNFEENVSFFYSIDKNLEIFNKVATTNSADIENIKSKVFDLNVVFENVNKNFADLLSQTNSLQSANKLLVSISAQTNMLAMNAAIEAAKAGDAGKSFAVVAEEIRKLAINSGKYSKTIKDELKTVDGIIALINSEIDTIYKNFMDIQDNVDGNFSRHEKVDLTLAKHFKEIGEFKERYLSHDTKIRDAKNMYKEIFNNHFFVSSKFNNFSQDLKEFEVSKMNLEAISSLQEYSSLVKSCKDKILKTKELIQKINDEIKDILF
;
A
#
# COMPACT_ATOMS: atom_id res chain seq x y z
N MET A 1 34.86 -53.26 -75.63
CA MET A 1 34.37 -52.10 -74.87
C MET A 1 33.62 -51.23 -75.85
N THR A 2 32.31 -51.41 -75.90
CA THR A 2 31.37 -50.68 -76.76
C THR A 2 31.02 -49.33 -76.13
N ASP A 3 30.84 -48.30 -76.96
CA ASP A 3 30.55 -46.92 -76.57
C ASP A 3 29.29 -46.73 -75.69
N GLU A 4 28.41 -47.75 -75.61
CA GLU A 4 27.29 -47.77 -74.66
C GLU A 4 27.73 -47.77 -73.18
N ASN A 5 28.88 -48.36 -72.86
CA ASN A 5 29.37 -48.39 -71.48
C ASN A 5 30.03 -47.07 -71.03
N LEU A 6 30.45 -46.20 -71.95
CA LEU A 6 31.03 -44.90 -71.58
C LEU A 6 29.95 -43.85 -71.27
N ILE A 7 28.81 -43.93 -71.98
CA ILE A 7 27.69 -42.99 -71.84
C ILE A 7 26.91 -43.25 -70.54
N ASP A 8 26.70 -44.52 -70.17
CA ASP A 8 26.02 -44.86 -68.92
C ASP A 8 26.87 -44.48 -67.69
N VAL A 9 28.20 -44.57 -67.78
CA VAL A 9 29.13 -44.16 -66.71
C VAL A 9 29.12 -42.64 -66.48
N ASN A 10 29.05 -41.83 -67.55
CA ASN A 10 29.01 -40.37 -67.41
C ASN A 10 27.69 -39.88 -66.81
N LEU A 11 26.54 -40.45 -67.19
CA LEU A 11 25.23 -40.13 -66.60
C LEU A 11 25.10 -40.55 -65.14
N LYS A 12 25.67 -41.71 -64.76
CA LYS A 12 25.72 -42.16 -63.35
C LYS A 12 26.59 -41.25 -62.49
N ASN A 13 27.70 -40.75 -63.04
CA ASN A 13 28.58 -39.82 -62.35
C ASN A 13 27.96 -38.43 -62.18
N THR A 14 27.17 -37.93 -63.13
CA THR A 14 26.43 -36.66 -62.96
C THR A 14 25.34 -36.77 -61.90
N LYS A 15 24.58 -37.88 -61.88
CA LYS A 15 23.60 -38.16 -60.81
C LYS A 15 24.26 -38.26 -59.44
N ARG A 16 25.38 -38.97 -59.33
CA ARG A 16 26.15 -39.07 -58.06
C ARG A 16 26.69 -37.72 -57.61
N PHE A 17 27.22 -36.91 -58.52
CA PHE A 17 27.68 -35.56 -58.21
C PHE A 17 26.53 -34.69 -57.67
N LEU A 18 25.34 -34.78 -58.28
CA LEU A 18 24.16 -34.06 -57.81
C LEU A 18 23.72 -34.49 -56.40
N TYR A 19 23.70 -35.80 -56.11
CA TYR A 19 23.40 -36.30 -54.75
C TYR A 19 24.43 -35.85 -53.72
N VAL A 20 25.72 -35.78 -54.07
CA VAL A 20 26.78 -35.29 -53.18
C VAL A 20 26.62 -33.80 -52.90
N VAL A 21 26.26 -33.00 -53.90
CA VAL A 21 25.97 -31.56 -53.71
C VAL A 21 24.74 -31.37 -52.83
N LEU A 22 23.67 -32.14 -53.06
CA LEU A 22 22.44 -32.10 -52.26
C LEU A 22 22.69 -32.51 -50.80
N PHE A 23 23.49 -33.56 -50.59
CA PHE A 23 23.89 -34.03 -49.26
C PHE A 23 24.79 -33.02 -48.54
N GLY A 24 25.74 -32.41 -49.26
CA GLY A 24 26.57 -31.32 -48.74
C GLY A 24 25.74 -30.11 -48.31
N PHE A 25 24.71 -29.76 -49.08
CA PHE A 25 23.78 -28.68 -48.75
C PHE A 25 22.95 -29.00 -47.49
N ILE A 26 22.45 -30.24 -47.36
CA ILE A 26 21.71 -30.68 -46.17
C ILE A 26 22.59 -30.59 -44.91
N ILE A 27 23.85 -31.06 -44.96
CA ILE A 27 24.78 -30.98 -43.83
C ILE A 27 25.08 -29.53 -43.45
N PHE A 28 25.35 -28.66 -44.43
CA PHE A 28 25.65 -27.25 -44.17
C PHE A 28 24.45 -26.54 -43.51
N ASN A 29 23.22 -26.89 -43.91
CA ASN A 29 22.00 -26.38 -43.28
C ASN A 29 21.81 -26.89 -41.84
N PHE A 30 22.11 -28.17 -41.55
CA PHE A 30 22.08 -28.67 -40.17
C PHE A 30 23.12 -27.99 -39.27
N ILE A 31 24.32 -27.71 -39.79
CA ILE A 31 25.36 -26.97 -39.08
C ILE A 31 24.90 -25.53 -38.81
N PHE A 32 24.27 -24.87 -39.79
CA PHE A 32 23.73 -23.52 -39.64
C PHE A 32 22.61 -23.46 -38.59
N ILE A 33 21.69 -24.44 -38.58
CA ILE A 33 20.65 -24.56 -37.54
C ILE A 33 21.28 -24.74 -36.15
N GLY A 34 22.28 -25.62 -36.03
CA GLY A 34 23.01 -25.81 -34.78
C GLY A 34 23.71 -24.53 -34.30
N TYR A 35 24.33 -23.79 -35.22
CA TYR A 35 24.99 -22.52 -34.93
C TYR A 35 23.99 -21.44 -34.49
N SER A 36 22.88 -21.27 -35.21
CA SER A 36 21.81 -20.34 -34.84
C SER A 36 21.16 -20.69 -33.51
N TYR A 37 20.98 -21.99 -33.20
CA TYR A 37 20.46 -22.44 -31.91
C TYR A 37 21.41 -22.10 -30.76
N VAL A 38 22.71 -22.35 -30.93
CA VAL A 38 23.72 -22.02 -29.91
C VAL A 38 23.79 -20.51 -29.69
N ASN A 39 23.75 -19.69 -30.75
CA ASN A 39 23.75 -18.24 -30.63
C ASN A 39 22.50 -17.71 -29.92
N TYR A 40 21.30 -18.18 -30.31
CA TYR A 40 20.07 -17.81 -29.62
C TYR A 40 20.08 -18.19 -28.13
N LYS A 41 20.54 -19.40 -27.81
CA LYS A 41 20.65 -19.86 -26.43
C LYS A 41 21.62 -19.00 -25.63
N ASN A 42 22.76 -18.62 -26.21
CA ASN A 42 23.74 -17.76 -25.55
C ASN A 42 23.20 -16.35 -25.35
N GLU A 43 22.60 -15.72 -26.37
CA GLU A 43 21.97 -14.39 -26.26
C GLU A 43 20.85 -14.36 -25.23
N TYR A 44 20.01 -15.41 -25.18
CA TYR A 44 18.96 -15.52 -24.18
C TYR A 44 19.51 -15.64 -22.76
N LEU A 45 20.55 -16.45 -22.56
CA LEU A 45 21.22 -16.61 -21.28
C LEU A 45 21.89 -15.31 -20.82
N ASP A 46 22.52 -14.56 -21.73
CA ASP A 46 23.15 -13.28 -21.40
C ASP A 46 22.13 -12.19 -21.09
N ARG A 47 21.00 -12.15 -21.82
CA ARG A 47 19.86 -11.28 -21.48
C ARG A 47 19.28 -11.64 -20.11
N PHE A 48 19.07 -12.93 -19.84
CA PHE A 48 18.60 -13.38 -18.54
C PHE A 48 19.53 -12.95 -17.41
N LYS A 49 20.86 -13.11 -17.56
CA LYS A 49 21.83 -12.64 -16.55
C LYS A 49 21.70 -11.14 -16.30
N PHE A 50 21.55 -10.35 -17.36
CA PHE A 50 21.39 -8.90 -17.24
C PHE A 50 20.10 -8.53 -16.49
N ASP A 51 18.97 -9.10 -16.91
CA ASP A 51 17.65 -8.84 -16.32
C ASP A 51 17.58 -9.35 -14.87
N ALA A 52 18.14 -10.53 -14.58
CA ALA A 52 18.24 -11.10 -13.24
C ALA A 52 19.05 -10.19 -12.30
N LYS A 53 20.22 -9.70 -12.76
CA LYS A 53 21.05 -8.79 -11.98
C LYS A 53 20.34 -7.46 -11.69
N LEU A 54 19.66 -6.87 -12.68
CA LEU A 54 18.89 -5.65 -12.48
C LEU A 54 17.75 -5.85 -11.49
N PHE A 55 16.98 -6.93 -11.64
CA PHE A 55 15.91 -7.29 -10.73
C PHE A 55 16.43 -7.49 -9.29
N LEU A 56 17.48 -8.31 -9.11
CA LEU A 56 18.07 -8.56 -7.80
C LEU A 56 18.62 -7.29 -7.15
N ASN A 57 19.21 -6.36 -7.91
CA ASN A 57 19.64 -5.07 -7.38
C ASN A 57 18.46 -4.17 -6.98
N SER A 58 17.39 -4.17 -7.77
CA SER A 58 16.16 -3.44 -7.44
C SER A 58 15.55 -3.95 -6.13
N VAL A 59 15.37 -5.26 -6.00
CA VAL A 59 14.86 -5.89 -4.78
C VAL A 59 15.74 -5.58 -3.58
N SER A 60 17.07 -5.68 -3.75
CA SER A 60 18.04 -5.35 -2.70
C SER A 60 17.87 -3.91 -2.20
N THR A 61 17.61 -2.97 -3.12
CA THR A 61 17.40 -1.55 -2.80
C THR A 61 16.10 -1.34 -2.01
N VAL A 62 15.02 -2.00 -2.40
CA VAL A 62 13.70 -1.90 -1.75
C VAL A 62 13.71 -2.52 -0.35
N ILE A 63 14.36 -3.68 -0.16
CA ILE A 63 14.50 -4.28 1.17
C ILE A 63 15.37 -3.39 2.06
N LYS A 64 16.48 -2.86 1.53
CA LYS A 64 17.38 -1.97 2.26
C LYS A 64 16.72 -0.65 2.66
N SER A 65 15.87 -0.06 1.80
CA SER A 65 15.15 1.16 2.15
C SER A 65 14.19 0.95 3.31
N LYS A 66 13.45 -0.16 3.35
CA LYS A 66 12.52 -0.48 4.45
C LYS A 66 13.23 -0.63 5.80
N TYR A 67 14.39 -1.29 5.81
CA TYR A 67 15.24 -1.37 7.00
C TYR A 67 15.83 -0.02 7.42
N LEU A 68 16.29 0.78 6.47
CA LEU A 68 16.86 2.11 6.73
C LEU A 68 15.81 3.09 7.29
N GLU A 69 14.61 3.09 6.74
CA GLU A 69 13.49 3.92 7.21
C GLU A 69 13.13 3.56 8.66
N SER A 70 12.94 2.26 8.92
CA SER A 70 12.67 1.73 10.27
C SER A 70 13.79 2.06 11.26
N SER A 71 15.05 1.92 10.84
CA SER A 71 16.20 2.27 11.67
C SER A 71 16.29 3.77 11.94
N ARG A 72 16.05 4.63 10.94
CA ARG A 72 16.10 6.08 11.09
C ARG A 72 15.03 6.56 12.06
N PHE A 73 13.83 5.97 11.97
CA PHE A 73 12.75 6.24 12.89
C PHE A 73 13.15 5.94 14.35
N LEU A 74 13.71 4.76 14.61
CA LEU A 74 14.16 4.40 15.96
C LEU A 74 15.25 5.36 16.48
N GLU A 75 16.16 5.81 15.61
CA GLU A 75 17.18 6.80 15.99
C GLU A 75 16.58 8.16 16.35
N GLU A 76 15.61 8.65 15.57
CA GLU A 76 14.92 9.91 15.86
C GLU A 76 14.15 9.83 17.17
N LEU A 77 13.49 8.70 17.45
CA LEU A 77 12.78 8.48 18.70
C LEU A 77 13.71 8.42 19.92
N VAL A 78 14.90 7.82 19.79
CA VAL A 78 15.90 7.78 20.86
C VAL A 78 16.57 9.15 21.08
N LYS A 79 16.66 9.98 20.03
CA LYS A 79 17.20 11.35 20.12
C LYS A 79 16.23 12.35 20.74
N ASP A 80 14.92 12.15 20.60
CA ASP A 80 13.89 12.99 21.22
C ASP A 80 13.86 12.76 22.74
N SER A 81 14.56 13.63 23.49
CA SER A 81 14.70 13.52 24.94
C SER A 81 13.37 13.56 25.70
N TYR A 82 12.34 14.21 25.15
CA TYR A 82 11.02 14.29 25.77
C TYR A 82 10.25 12.98 25.63
N ARG A 83 10.07 12.49 24.39
CA ARG A 83 9.41 11.21 24.12
C ARG A 83 10.16 10.05 24.77
N PHE A 84 11.48 10.10 24.69
CA PHE A 84 12.37 9.15 25.31
C PHE A 84 12.22 9.11 26.84
N GLY A 85 12.16 10.29 27.49
CA GLY A 85 11.97 10.40 28.93
C GLY A 85 10.64 9.80 29.40
N ILE A 86 9.56 10.01 28.66
CA ILE A 86 8.25 9.42 28.97
C ILE A 86 8.29 7.89 28.85
N LEU A 87 8.93 7.35 27.80
CA LEU A 87 9.09 5.91 27.61
C LEU A 87 9.85 5.25 28.78
N VAL A 88 10.99 5.83 29.18
CA VAL A 88 11.80 5.29 30.29
C VAL A 88 11.09 5.45 31.64
N ASN A 89 10.41 6.57 31.89
CA ASN A 89 9.72 6.78 33.16
C ASN A 89 8.47 5.90 33.29
N SER A 90 7.69 5.77 32.22
CA SER A 90 6.48 4.94 32.20
C SER A 90 6.84 3.45 32.32
N SER A 91 7.91 3.02 31.65
CA SER A 91 8.43 1.65 31.82
C SER A 91 8.93 1.38 33.24
N LYS A 92 9.63 2.34 33.87
CA LYS A 92 10.04 2.22 35.27
C LYS A 92 8.85 2.17 36.23
N SER A 93 7.83 3.01 36.01
CA SER A 93 6.58 3.00 36.79
C SER A 93 5.89 1.65 36.70
N PHE A 94 5.72 1.13 35.48
CA PHE A 94 5.14 -0.19 35.24
C PHE A 94 5.92 -1.29 35.96
N LEU A 95 7.24 -1.31 35.87
CA LEU A 95 8.07 -2.32 36.55
C LEU A 95 8.02 -2.23 38.08
N LEU A 96 7.69 -1.07 38.66
CA LEU A 96 7.53 -0.89 40.10
C LEU A 96 6.12 -1.28 40.56
N SER A 97 5.10 -1.05 39.73
CA SER A 97 3.69 -1.33 40.06
C SER A 97 3.29 -2.78 39.76
N SER A 98 3.94 -3.41 38.78
CA SER A 98 3.73 -4.82 38.44
C SER A 98 4.55 -5.73 39.36
N SER A 99 3.88 -6.68 40.02
CA SER A 99 4.50 -7.69 40.89
C SER A 99 5.14 -8.82 40.06
N LEU A 100 5.89 -8.47 39.01
CA LEU A 100 6.50 -9.41 38.07
C LEU A 100 7.42 -10.37 38.83
N LYS A 101 7.07 -11.65 38.83
CA LYS A 101 7.87 -12.71 39.44
C LYS A 101 8.92 -13.19 38.47
N PHE A 102 10.02 -13.68 39.02
CA PHE A 102 11.07 -14.32 38.22
C PHE A 102 10.52 -15.63 37.65
N GLY A 103 10.25 -15.68 36.34
CA GLY A 103 9.70 -16.86 35.65
C GLY A 103 8.36 -16.64 34.94
N ASP A 104 7.73 -15.47 35.11
CA ASP A 104 6.50 -15.12 34.36
C ASP A 104 6.79 -15.09 32.85
N SER A 105 5.84 -15.58 32.06
CA SER A 105 6.03 -15.66 30.60
C SER A 105 6.06 -14.27 29.98
N LEU A 106 6.85 -14.09 28.91
CA LEU A 106 6.93 -12.81 28.20
C LEU A 106 5.56 -12.33 27.73
N ASP A 107 4.71 -13.27 27.32
CA ASP A 107 3.36 -13.04 26.81
C ASP A 107 2.44 -12.51 27.91
N GLU A 108 2.44 -13.14 29.09
CA GLU A 108 1.68 -12.65 30.25
C GLU A 108 2.12 -11.23 30.65
N ASN A 109 3.42 -10.94 30.59
CA ASN A 109 3.96 -9.62 30.93
C ASN A 109 3.56 -8.56 29.90
N SER A 110 3.53 -8.91 28.61
CA SER A 110 3.07 -8.04 27.53
C SER A 110 1.58 -7.75 27.66
N ASP A 111 0.75 -8.77 27.91
CA ASP A 111 -0.69 -8.63 28.15
C ASP A 111 -0.99 -7.78 29.39
N LEU A 112 -0.21 -7.95 30.46
CA LEU A 112 -0.34 -7.16 31.68
C LEU A 112 0.02 -5.70 31.43
N PHE A 113 1.05 -5.45 30.61
CA PHE A 113 1.42 -4.10 30.19
C PHE A 113 0.32 -3.44 29.36
N LEU A 114 -0.25 -4.13 28.37
CA LEU A 114 -1.33 -3.59 27.52
C LEU A 114 -2.59 -3.18 28.33
N LYS A 115 -2.79 -3.77 29.51
CA LYS A 115 -3.88 -3.44 30.45
C LYS A 115 -3.49 -2.41 31.53
N SER A 116 -2.23 -1.98 31.56
CA SER A 116 -1.70 -1.06 32.58
C SER A 116 -2.13 0.38 32.33
N ARG A 117 -2.06 1.23 33.38
CA ARG A 117 -2.36 2.66 33.24
C ARG A 117 -1.28 3.37 32.41
N GLU A 118 -0.05 2.89 32.53
CA GLU A 118 1.16 3.36 31.84
C GLU A 118 1.09 3.12 30.32
N PHE A 119 0.31 2.12 29.87
CA PHE A 119 0.08 1.86 28.45
C PHE A 119 -0.40 3.10 27.70
N SER A 120 -1.35 3.86 28.26
CA SER A 120 -1.91 5.05 27.60
C SER A 120 -0.88 6.14 27.27
N ALA A 121 0.18 6.26 28.06
CA ALA A 121 1.26 7.22 27.82
C ALA A 121 2.22 6.72 26.72
N ILE A 122 2.51 5.42 26.72
CA ILE A 122 3.42 4.78 25.76
C ILE A 122 2.74 4.59 24.40
N ASP A 123 1.47 4.22 24.38
CA ASP A 123 0.64 4.08 23.19
C ASP A 123 0.58 5.40 22.41
N LYS A 124 0.48 6.55 23.09
CA LYS A 124 0.57 7.87 22.42
C LYS A 124 1.90 8.13 21.72
N ILE A 125 3.01 7.64 22.29
CA ILE A 125 4.34 7.78 21.65
C ILE A 125 4.38 6.90 20.40
N PHE A 126 3.89 5.68 20.49
CA PHE A 126 3.96 4.69 19.41
C PHE A 126 2.84 4.82 18.35
N LYS A 127 1.75 5.54 18.62
CA LYS A 127 0.66 5.84 17.66
C LYS A 127 1.00 6.91 16.63
N THR A 128 2.04 7.71 16.85
CA THR A 128 2.52 8.69 15.85
C THR A 128 3.19 8.06 14.62
N ILE A 129 3.08 6.74 14.47
CA ILE A 129 3.76 5.92 13.47
C ILE A 129 2.70 5.39 12.52
N PRO A 130 2.88 5.51 11.20
CA PRO A 130 1.94 5.00 10.22
C PRO A 130 2.03 3.48 10.12
N VAL A 131 1.60 2.78 11.17
CA VAL A 131 1.46 1.33 11.20
C VAL A 131 0.07 0.95 10.71
N SER A 132 -0.04 -0.10 9.91
CA SER A 132 -1.35 -0.58 9.44
C SER A 132 -2.19 -1.11 10.61
N GLU A 133 -3.45 -0.68 10.73
CA GLU A 133 -4.37 -1.17 11.76
C GLU A 133 -4.53 -2.70 11.66
N ASN A 134 -4.50 -3.40 12.79
CA ASN A 134 -4.59 -4.86 12.90
C ASN A 134 -3.42 -5.67 12.29
N SER A 135 -2.23 -5.07 12.14
CA SER A 135 -1.01 -5.81 11.87
C SER A 135 -0.21 -6.09 13.15
N LEU A 136 0.57 -7.17 13.18
CA LEU A 136 1.58 -7.40 14.23
C LEU A 136 2.72 -6.37 14.18
N GLU A 137 2.74 -5.47 13.19
CA GLU A 137 3.74 -4.41 13.13
C GLU A 137 3.59 -3.50 14.36
N GLY A 138 4.71 -3.09 14.91
CA GLY A 138 4.69 -2.31 16.13
C GLY A 138 6.06 -2.06 16.69
N ILE A 139 6.10 -1.21 17.71
CA ILE A 139 7.32 -0.86 18.43
C ILE A 139 7.25 -1.46 19.81
N PHE A 140 8.40 -1.94 20.25
CA PHE A 140 8.59 -2.43 21.59
C PHE A 140 9.86 -1.87 22.22
N TYR A 141 9.83 -1.80 23.55
CA TYR A 141 10.95 -1.44 24.39
C TYR A 141 11.19 -2.55 25.42
N ILE A 142 12.43 -2.97 25.55
CA ILE A 142 12.88 -3.98 26.50
C ILE A 142 13.80 -3.29 27.52
N PRO A 143 13.34 -3.10 28.77
CA PRO A 143 14.17 -2.54 29.83
C PRO A 143 15.40 -3.41 30.12
N ILE A 144 16.52 -2.78 30.50
CA ILE A 144 17.75 -3.51 30.76
C ILE A 144 17.58 -4.59 31.87
N GLY A 145 18.02 -5.82 31.60
CA GLY A 145 17.99 -6.95 32.52
C GLY A 145 16.61 -7.56 32.78
N LYS A 146 15.54 -7.07 32.16
CA LYS A 146 14.16 -7.52 32.41
C LYS A 146 13.63 -8.37 31.26
N ASN A 147 12.94 -9.47 31.59
CA ASN A 147 12.20 -10.27 30.62
C ASN A 147 10.79 -9.70 30.39
N VAL A 148 10.74 -8.44 29.93
CA VAL A 148 9.50 -7.67 29.77
C VAL A 148 9.55 -6.94 28.44
N LEU A 149 8.45 -6.99 27.69
CA LEU A 149 8.31 -6.34 26.40
C LEU A 149 7.19 -5.30 26.50
N ILE A 150 7.57 -4.03 26.42
CA ILE A 150 6.69 -2.87 26.55
C ILE A 150 6.38 -2.37 25.15
N SER A 151 5.16 -2.58 24.66
CA SER A 151 4.79 -2.40 23.25
C SER A 151 3.45 -1.74 23.03
N ASN A 152 3.22 -1.23 21.82
CA ASN A 152 1.89 -0.80 21.37
C ASN A 152 0.98 -1.94 20.91
N SER A 153 1.57 -3.11 20.62
CA SER A 153 0.85 -4.30 20.14
C SER A 153 1.22 -5.54 20.95
N ASN A 154 0.37 -6.57 20.89
CA ASN A 154 0.66 -7.86 21.51
C ASN A 154 1.63 -8.64 20.62
N PHE A 155 2.80 -8.95 21.15
CA PHE A 155 3.86 -9.68 20.46
C PHE A 155 3.97 -11.16 20.87
N SER A 156 2.96 -11.71 21.53
CA SER A 156 2.95 -13.11 21.97
C SER A 156 3.16 -14.13 20.84
N SER A 157 2.74 -13.77 19.63
CA SER A 157 2.93 -14.59 18.43
C SER A 157 4.38 -14.68 17.95
N LEU A 158 5.32 -13.91 18.52
CA LEU A 158 6.77 -14.07 18.25
C LEU A 158 7.35 -15.36 18.84
N GLY A 159 6.67 -16.00 19.79
CA GLY A 159 7.13 -17.25 20.42
C GLY A 159 8.41 -17.08 21.26
N LEU A 160 8.68 -15.87 21.75
CA LEU A 160 9.86 -15.55 22.56
C LEU A 160 9.61 -15.95 24.02
N LYS A 161 10.35 -16.94 24.53
CA LYS A 161 10.25 -17.36 25.95
C LYS A 161 10.97 -16.41 26.90
N ASP A 162 12.24 -16.12 26.59
CA ASP A 162 13.05 -15.14 27.33
C ASP A 162 13.72 -14.21 26.34
N VAL A 163 13.26 -12.96 26.31
CA VAL A 163 13.75 -11.95 25.37
C VAL A 163 15.22 -11.61 25.63
N ARG A 164 15.73 -11.84 26.85
CA ARG A 164 17.13 -11.53 27.20
C ARG A 164 18.13 -12.44 26.52
N LEU A 165 17.69 -13.66 26.20
CA LEU A 165 18.50 -14.65 25.48
C LEU A 165 18.41 -14.46 23.96
N ASP A 166 17.43 -13.68 23.49
CA ASP A 166 17.25 -13.46 22.07
C ASP A 166 18.25 -12.41 21.54
N PRO A 167 18.87 -12.64 20.38
CA PRO A 167 19.74 -11.68 19.72
C PRO A 167 19.16 -10.28 19.50
N ILE A 168 17.82 -10.13 19.41
CA ILE A 168 17.17 -8.81 19.32
C ILE A 168 17.44 -7.94 20.55
N TYR A 169 17.83 -8.54 21.67
CA TYR A 169 18.19 -7.85 22.90
C TYR A 169 19.69 -7.95 23.19
N SER A 170 20.26 -9.16 23.17
CA SER A 170 21.63 -9.39 23.63
C SER A 170 22.65 -8.68 22.74
N VAL A 171 22.46 -8.68 21.41
CA VAL A 171 23.42 -8.05 20.49
C VAL A 171 23.46 -6.52 20.64
N PRO A 172 22.32 -5.80 20.66
CA PRO A 172 22.32 -4.37 20.96
C PRO A 172 22.99 -4.02 22.29
N VAL A 173 22.72 -4.81 23.35
CA VAL A 173 23.26 -4.55 24.69
C VAL A 173 24.76 -4.80 24.77
N GLU A 174 25.26 -5.91 24.20
CA GLU A 174 26.67 -6.30 24.29
C GLU A 174 27.57 -5.54 23.32
N LYS A 175 27.13 -5.39 22.07
CA LYS A 175 27.95 -4.80 20.99
C LYS A 175 27.73 -3.31 20.80
N ASN A 176 26.75 -2.73 21.49
CA ASN A 176 26.35 -1.33 21.32
C ASN A 176 26.10 -0.97 19.84
N SER A 177 25.46 -1.86 19.10
CA SER A 177 25.21 -1.69 17.68
C SER A 177 23.77 -2.04 17.35
N LYS A 178 23.31 -1.54 16.19
CA LYS A 178 22.05 -1.97 15.60
C LYS A 178 22.06 -3.48 15.40
N TYR A 179 20.92 -4.11 15.62
CA TYR A 179 20.73 -5.51 15.29
C TYR A 179 19.49 -5.69 14.42
N TYR A 180 19.70 -6.39 13.31
CA TYR A 180 18.66 -6.84 12.39
C TYR A 180 18.46 -8.32 12.65
N SER A 181 17.24 -8.71 12.99
CA SER A 181 16.92 -10.11 13.26
C SER A 181 16.89 -10.93 11.98
N ARG A 182 16.83 -12.24 12.17
CA ARG A 182 16.38 -13.15 11.11
C ARG A 182 14.91 -12.88 10.79
N TYR A 183 14.49 -13.33 9.61
CA TYR A 183 13.09 -13.34 9.25
C TYR A 183 12.35 -14.41 10.05
N MET A 184 11.15 -14.07 10.51
CA MET A 184 10.26 -14.92 11.29
C MET A 184 8.94 -15.05 10.53
N ARG A 185 8.37 -16.26 10.50
CA ARG A 185 7.07 -16.48 9.89
C ARG A 185 6.01 -16.64 10.96
N ILE A 186 5.01 -15.77 10.94
CA ILE A 186 3.96 -15.70 11.95
C ILE A 186 2.63 -15.56 11.20
N ASP A 187 1.70 -16.48 11.44
CA ASP A 187 0.38 -16.51 10.80
C ASP A 187 0.40 -16.38 9.26
N GLY A 188 1.40 -16.98 8.63
CA GLY A 188 1.58 -16.97 7.17
C GLY A 188 2.36 -15.78 6.63
N LYS A 189 2.55 -14.72 7.42
CA LYS A 189 3.29 -13.51 7.04
C LYS A 189 4.75 -13.55 7.47
N ILE A 190 5.60 -12.81 6.77
CA ILE A 190 7.03 -12.73 7.07
C ILE A 190 7.35 -11.42 7.78
N TYR A 191 8.02 -11.53 8.92
CA TYR A 191 8.42 -10.42 9.77
C TYR A 191 9.93 -10.39 10.00
N SER A 192 10.46 -9.21 10.32
CA SER A 192 11.82 -9.04 10.85
C SER A 192 11.84 -7.92 11.88
N VAL A 193 12.80 -7.95 12.79
CA VAL A 193 12.98 -6.98 13.86
C VAL A 193 14.23 -6.16 13.61
N VAL A 194 14.10 -4.84 13.71
CA VAL A 194 15.24 -3.94 13.87
C VAL A 194 15.28 -3.48 15.31
N SER A 195 16.43 -3.57 15.94
CA SER A 195 16.61 -3.23 17.37
C SER A 195 17.85 -2.37 17.60
N PHE A 196 17.74 -1.46 18.56
CA PHE A 196 18.72 -0.42 18.85
C PHE A 196 18.94 -0.29 20.37
N PRO A 197 20.20 -0.17 20.84
CA PRO A 197 20.47 0.03 22.25
C PRO A 197 20.09 1.45 22.68
N VAL A 198 19.27 1.53 23.71
CA VAL A 198 18.83 2.79 24.30
C VAL A 198 19.78 3.16 25.43
N ARG A 199 20.39 4.35 25.36
CA ARG A 199 21.43 4.76 26.32
C ARG A 199 21.21 6.17 26.86
N ASN A 200 21.64 6.38 28.09
CA ASN A 200 21.99 7.71 28.59
C ASN A 200 23.49 7.95 28.34
N SER A 201 24.02 9.10 28.74
CA SER A 201 25.42 9.54 28.54
C SER A 201 26.50 8.52 28.95
N VAL A 202 26.18 7.50 29.77
CA VAL A 202 27.14 6.49 30.24
C VAL A 202 26.59 5.04 30.18
N THR A 203 25.29 4.80 30.39
CA THR A 203 24.72 3.45 30.60
C THR A 203 23.62 3.09 29.60
N THR A 204 23.53 1.80 29.24
CA THR A 204 22.42 1.24 28.45
C THR A 204 21.21 1.04 29.36
N LEU A 205 20.12 1.72 29.05
CA LEU A 205 18.85 1.68 29.78
C LEU A 205 17.93 0.58 29.28
N GLY A 206 18.08 0.16 28.01
CA GLY A 206 17.29 -0.93 27.43
C GLY A 206 17.56 -1.08 25.93
N VAL A 207 16.65 -1.75 25.25
CA VAL A 207 16.66 -1.93 23.79
C VAL A 207 15.31 -1.52 23.25
N ILE A 208 15.29 -0.72 22.20
CA ILE A 208 14.06 -0.41 21.46
C ILE A 208 14.09 -1.15 20.14
N GLY A 209 12.96 -1.67 19.70
CA GLY A 209 12.86 -2.38 18.44
C GLY A 209 11.52 -2.17 17.75
N ILE A 210 11.52 -2.44 16.45
CA ILE A 210 10.35 -2.36 15.58
C ILE A 210 10.21 -3.68 14.83
N LEU A 211 9.00 -4.23 14.83
CA LEU A 211 8.64 -5.38 14.01
C LEU A 211 8.14 -4.89 12.66
N ILE A 212 8.80 -5.34 11.59
CA ILE A 212 8.54 -4.96 10.20
C ILE A 212 7.87 -6.13 9.50
N CYS A 213 6.71 -5.92 8.88
CA CYS A 213 6.08 -6.90 8.00
C CYS A 213 6.61 -6.74 6.58
N PHE A 214 6.96 -7.84 5.92
CA PHE A 214 7.43 -7.85 4.53
C PHE A 214 6.40 -8.40 3.54
N ASP A 215 5.20 -8.77 3.99
CA ASP A 215 4.17 -9.43 3.19
C ASP A 215 3.81 -8.63 1.92
N GLU A 216 3.35 -7.38 2.07
CA GLU A 216 3.02 -6.49 0.92
C GLU A 216 4.24 -6.22 0.01
N LEU A 217 5.44 -6.20 0.60
CA LEU A 217 6.67 -5.98 -0.13
C LEU A 217 7.01 -7.21 -0.98
N PHE A 218 6.81 -8.42 -0.45
CA PHE A 218 7.01 -9.66 -1.20
C PHE A 218 5.96 -9.85 -2.29
N ASP A 219 4.70 -9.49 -2.05
CA ASP A 219 3.68 -9.46 -3.10
C ASP A 219 4.08 -8.51 -4.25
N SER A 220 4.63 -7.34 -3.92
CA SER A 220 5.15 -6.39 -4.90
C SER A 220 6.36 -6.97 -5.67
N ILE A 221 7.31 -7.61 -4.98
CA ILE A 221 8.45 -8.27 -5.63
C ILE A 221 7.98 -9.41 -6.53
N GLU A 222 7.02 -10.22 -6.10
CA GLU A 222 6.43 -11.30 -6.90
C GLU A 222 5.86 -10.75 -8.22
N ASN A 223 5.05 -9.70 -8.12
CA ASN A 223 4.46 -9.04 -9.28
C ASN A 223 5.52 -8.40 -10.19
N GLN A 224 6.58 -7.82 -9.61
CA GLN A 224 7.72 -7.32 -10.36
C GLN A 224 8.49 -8.44 -11.07
N LEU A 225 8.70 -9.59 -10.42
CA LEU A 225 9.37 -10.74 -11.02
C LEU A 225 8.60 -11.21 -12.27
N TYR A 226 7.28 -11.40 -12.15
CA TYR A 226 6.46 -11.85 -13.27
C TYR A 226 6.30 -10.82 -14.39
N SER A 227 6.40 -9.52 -14.08
CA SER A 227 6.26 -8.46 -15.08
C SER A 227 7.57 -8.07 -15.77
N SER A 228 8.71 -8.12 -15.06
CA SER A 228 10.04 -7.78 -15.58
C SER A 228 10.64 -8.90 -16.43
N LEU A 229 10.44 -10.18 -16.06
CA LEU A 229 10.98 -11.34 -16.80
C LEU A 229 10.01 -11.88 -17.87
N LYS A 230 9.22 -11.00 -18.51
CA LYS A 230 8.20 -11.32 -19.53
C LYS A 230 8.73 -12.30 -20.60
N SER A 231 8.26 -13.56 -20.59
CA SER A 231 7.99 -14.46 -21.75
C SER A 231 8.16 -15.97 -21.47
N SER A 232 8.59 -16.41 -20.29
CA SER A 232 8.77 -17.85 -20.01
C SER A 232 7.94 -18.27 -18.79
N ASN A 233 6.91 -19.08 -19.04
CA ASN A 233 6.08 -19.70 -18.01
C ASN A 233 6.95 -20.41 -16.96
N LYS A 234 6.74 -20.10 -15.66
CA LYS A 234 6.98 -20.96 -14.48
C LYS A 234 8.38 -21.51 -14.20
N ASN A 235 9.42 -21.12 -14.93
CA ASN A 235 10.73 -21.83 -14.90
C ASN A 235 11.85 -21.13 -14.10
N TYR A 236 11.51 -20.06 -13.37
CA TYR A 236 12.43 -19.35 -12.49
C TYR A 236 11.95 -19.45 -11.05
N ASN A 237 12.87 -19.75 -10.14
CA ASN A 237 12.61 -19.71 -8.70
C ASN A 237 13.41 -18.57 -8.08
N PHE A 238 12.70 -17.65 -7.42
CA PHE A 238 13.33 -16.65 -6.57
C PHE A 238 13.47 -17.19 -5.15
N PHE A 239 14.68 -17.12 -4.62
CA PHE A 239 14.99 -17.57 -3.27
C PHE A 239 15.61 -16.46 -2.45
N MET A 240 15.41 -16.54 -1.14
CA MET A 240 16.06 -15.71 -0.14
C MET A 240 16.64 -16.58 0.97
N LEU A 241 17.87 -16.29 1.37
CA LEU A 241 18.56 -16.88 2.50
C LEU A 241 18.89 -15.78 3.52
N ASP A 242 18.88 -16.13 4.80
CA ASP A 242 19.35 -15.26 5.86
C ASP A 242 20.89 -15.20 5.91
N ARG A 243 21.43 -14.39 6.82
CA ARG A 243 22.89 -14.26 7.05
C ARG A 243 23.61 -15.57 7.43
N ASN A 244 22.87 -16.56 7.94
CA ASN A 244 23.38 -17.88 8.33
C ASN A 244 23.15 -18.92 7.22
N TYR A 245 22.73 -18.48 6.03
CA TYR A 245 22.39 -19.31 4.87
C TYR A 245 21.18 -20.22 5.08
N MET A 246 20.28 -19.87 6.01
CA MET A 246 19.00 -20.57 6.19
C MET A 246 17.95 -19.99 5.23
N PRO A 247 17.14 -20.84 4.57
CA PRO A 247 16.15 -20.39 3.60
C PRO A 247 14.98 -19.65 4.27
N ILE A 248 14.65 -18.47 3.74
CA ILE A 248 13.51 -17.64 4.16
C ILE A 248 12.26 -18.01 3.33
N PHE A 249 12.40 -18.07 2.00
CA PHE A 249 11.47 -18.73 1.08
C PHE A 249 12.18 -19.04 -0.25
N LEU A 250 11.61 -19.96 -1.03
CA LEU A 250 12.26 -20.59 -2.20
C LEU A 250 11.49 -20.40 -3.52
N ASN A 251 10.21 -20.08 -3.41
CA ASN A 251 9.32 -19.74 -4.50
C ASN A 251 8.16 -18.95 -3.89
N PHE A 252 7.69 -17.93 -4.58
CA PHE A 252 6.53 -17.16 -4.16
C PHE A 252 5.25 -18.02 -4.04
N ASN A 253 5.12 -19.12 -4.79
CA ASN A 253 4.04 -20.10 -4.64
C ASN A 253 3.98 -20.74 -3.23
N ASN A 254 5.10 -20.77 -2.49
CA ASN A 254 5.17 -21.34 -1.14
C ASN A 254 4.85 -20.30 -0.03
N LEU A 255 4.61 -19.02 -0.37
CA LEU A 255 4.26 -17.98 0.60
C LEU A 255 2.91 -18.23 1.28
N LYS A 256 2.04 -19.07 0.71
CA LYS A 256 0.70 -19.38 1.25
C LYS A 256 0.62 -20.72 2.01
N ASP A 257 1.67 -21.55 1.98
CA ASP A 257 1.68 -22.83 2.69
C ASP A 257 2.02 -22.65 4.17
N LYS A 258 1.21 -23.22 5.08
CA LYS A 258 1.34 -23.08 6.56
C LYS A 258 2.60 -23.70 7.17
N SER A 259 3.42 -24.36 6.37
CA SER A 259 4.71 -24.93 6.75
C SER A 259 5.70 -24.69 5.61
N PHE A 260 7.00 -24.63 5.91
CA PHE A 260 8.02 -24.87 4.90
C PHE A 260 7.77 -26.27 4.31
N SER A 261 7.03 -26.37 3.20
CA SER A 261 6.88 -27.65 2.51
C SER A 261 8.26 -28.04 2.01
N THR A 262 8.77 -29.17 2.51
CA THR A 262 10.03 -29.81 2.14
C THR A 262 10.02 -30.37 0.71
N SER A 263 9.02 -30.02 -0.11
CA SER A 263 8.76 -30.64 -1.40
C SER A 263 9.18 -29.79 -2.60
N TYR A 264 10.33 -29.13 -2.52
CA TYR A 264 11.19 -28.88 -3.69
C TYR A 264 12.64 -29.21 -3.30
N SER A 265 13.22 -30.18 -4.02
CA SER A 265 14.50 -30.89 -3.81
C SER A 265 15.43 -30.31 -2.72
N GLU A 266 15.54 -30.99 -1.57
CA GLU A 266 16.57 -30.75 -0.55
C GLU A 266 18.00 -30.66 -1.16
N ASN A 267 18.23 -31.24 -2.34
CA ASN A 267 19.52 -31.31 -3.00
C ASN A 267 19.92 -30.10 -3.87
N VAL A 268 19.01 -29.44 -4.61
CA VAL A 268 19.36 -28.23 -5.39
C VAL A 268 19.64 -27.06 -4.45
N LEU A 269 18.86 -26.94 -3.38
CA LEU A 269 19.05 -25.93 -2.34
C LEU A 269 20.38 -26.13 -1.60
N SER A 270 20.77 -27.37 -1.29
CA SER A 270 22.07 -27.65 -0.69
C SER A 270 23.24 -27.14 -1.54
N LYS A 271 23.13 -27.26 -2.88
CA LYS A 271 24.12 -26.70 -3.83
C LYS A 271 24.09 -25.18 -3.83
N VAL A 272 22.90 -24.56 -3.88
CA VAL A 272 22.75 -23.09 -3.80
C VAL A 272 23.38 -22.54 -2.52
N ILE A 273 23.11 -23.17 -1.37
CA ILE A 273 23.71 -22.79 -0.07
C ILE A 273 25.23 -23.00 -0.08
N ALA A 274 25.73 -24.11 -0.65
CA ALA A 274 27.16 -24.36 -0.77
C ALA A 274 27.85 -23.31 -1.66
N TYR A 275 27.22 -22.89 -2.75
CA TYR A 275 27.72 -21.81 -3.61
C TYR A 275 27.64 -20.44 -2.94
N ALA A 276 26.57 -20.14 -2.23
CA ALA A 276 26.43 -18.90 -1.46
C ALA A 276 27.48 -18.79 -0.33
N LYS A 277 27.91 -19.92 0.26
CA LYS A 277 29.00 -20.00 1.24
C LYS A 277 30.40 -19.87 0.61
N LYS A 278 30.53 -20.08 -0.70
CA LYS A 278 31.79 -20.02 -1.44
C LYS A 278 31.99 -18.59 -1.96
N ASP A 279 33.22 -18.09 -1.86
CA ASP A 279 33.73 -16.79 -2.34
C ASP A 279 32.68 -15.72 -2.76
N SER A 280 32.55 -14.67 -1.95
CA SER A 280 31.58 -13.57 -2.12
C SER A 280 31.78 -12.73 -3.39
N SER A 281 32.87 -12.92 -4.14
CA SER A 281 33.16 -12.19 -5.38
C SER A 281 32.40 -12.73 -6.59
N VAL A 282 31.92 -13.98 -6.54
CA VAL A 282 31.23 -14.64 -7.66
C VAL A 282 29.74 -14.75 -7.34
N SER A 283 28.93 -13.89 -7.96
CA SER A 283 27.47 -13.89 -7.84
C SER A 283 26.78 -14.91 -8.76
N GLN A 284 27.53 -15.59 -9.64
CA GLN A 284 26.99 -16.39 -10.74
C GLN A 284 27.59 -17.79 -10.78
N TYR A 285 26.73 -18.80 -10.78
CA TYR A 285 27.13 -20.20 -10.88
C TYR A 285 26.27 -20.95 -11.89
N THR A 286 26.89 -21.90 -12.58
CA THR A 286 26.19 -22.89 -13.41
C THR A 286 26.48 -24.27 -12.84
N PHE A 287 25.45 -25.10 -12.74
CA PHE A 287 25.61 -26.47 -12.25
C PHE A 287 24.61 -27.40 -12.89
N ASN A 288 25.03 -28.66 -13.05
CA ASN A 288 24.15 -29.74 -13.46
C ASN A 288 23.60 -30.44 -12.21
N TYR A 289 22.33 -30.79 -12.26
CA TYR A 289 21.69 -31.66 -11.29
C TYR A 289 20.78 -32.64 -12.04
N GLU A 290 21.03 -33.94 -11.86
CA GLU A 290 20.43 -35.00 -12.67
C GLU A 290 20.63 -34.75 -14.18
N SER A 291 19.55 -34.65 -14.97
CA SER A 291 19.58 -34.34 -16.40
C SER A 291 19.49 -32.83 -16.71
N ASP A 292 19.34 -31.98 -15.69
CA ASP A 292 18.99 -30.58 -15.85
C ASP A 292 20.16 -29.62 -15.58
N PHE A 293 20.27 -28.61 -16.45
CA PHE A 293 21.25 -27.53 -16.33
C PHE A 293 20.61 -26.33 -15.63
N TYR A 294 21.21 -25.89 -14.53
CA TYR A 294 20.73 -24.75 -13.76
C TYR A 294 21.71 -23.58 -13.84
N LEU A 295 21.14 -22.38 -13.95
CA LEU A 295 21.86 -21.12 -13.83
C LEU A 295 21.38 -20.40 -12.57
N LEU A 296 22.34 -20.04 -11.72
CA LEU A 296 22.14 -19.38 -10.45
C LEU A 296 22.77 -17.99 -10.51
N ASP A 297 21.97 -16.96 -10.26
CA ASP A 297 22.45 -15.60 -10.01
C ASP A 297 21.97 -15.15 -8.63
N PHE A 298 22.86 -14.59 -7.81
CA PHE A 298 22.49 -14.12 -6.48
C PHE A 298 23.26 -12.87 -6.09
N VAL A 299 22.59 -12.00 -5.33
CA VAL A 299 23.17 -10.80 -4.75
C VAL A 299 23.18 -10.95 -3.24
N LYS A 300 24.33 -10.67 -2.63
CA LYS A 300 24.45 -10.52 -1.18
C LYS A 300 24.18 -9.06 -0.83
N THR A 301 23.08 -8.81 -0.12
CA THR A 301 22.68 -7.47 0.33
C THR A 301 23.25 -7.23 1.73
N ASP A 302 24.39 -6.54 1.81
CA ASP A 302 25.15 -6.31 3.04
C ASP A 302 25.33 -7.63 3.85
N ASP A 303 25.56 -7.59 5.17
CA ASP A 303 25.71 -8.81 5.99
C ASP A 303 24.38 -9.46 6.43
N PHE A 304 23.24 -9.06 5.86
CA PHE A 304 21.93 -9.40 6.40
C PHE A 304 21.16 -10.44 5.58
N LEU A 305 21.34 -10.48 4.25
CA LEU A 305 20.49 -11.26 3.36
C LEU A 305 21.25 -11.68 2.09
N ILE A 306 20.95 -12.89 1.59
CA ILE A 306 21.32 -13.34 0.25
C ILE A 306 20.04 -13.62 -0.52
N GLN A 307 19.94 -13.12 -1.74
CA GLN A 307 18.77 -13.34 -2.59
C GLN A 307 19.21 -13.69 -4.01
N GLY A 308 18.44 -14.52 -4.69
CA GLY A 308 18.84 -14.94 -6.03
C GLY A 308 17.73 -15.57 -6.84
N LEU A 309 18.06 -15.80 -8.11
CA LEU A 309 17.23 -16.45 -9.10
C LEU A 309 17.88 -17.74 -9.57
N ILE A 310 17.07 -18.78 -9.67
CA ILE A 310 17.44 -20.09 -10.21
C ILE A 310 16.65 -20.28 -11.50
N LEU A 311 17.35 -20.43 -12.62
CA LEU A 311 16.78 -20.77 -13.94
C LEU A 311 17.12 -22.22 -14.28
N ASN A 312 16.10 -23.01 -14.66
CA ASN A 312 16.32 -24.29 -15.33
C ASN A 312 16.52 -24.05 -16.84
N ALA A 313 17.76 -24.08 -17.34
CA ALA A 313 18.05 -23.77 -18.73
C ALA A 313 17.53 -24.82 -19.72
N ASN A 314 17.17 -26.03 -19.27
CA ASN A 314 16.55 -27.05 -20.14
C ASN A 314 15.12 -26.68 -20.52
N SER A 315 14.50 -25.77 -19.77
CA SER A 315 13.11 -25.37 -19.92
C SER A 315 12.92 -24.08 -20.75
N ILE A 316 13.99 -23.57 -21.35
CA ILE A 316 13.95 -22.40 -22.25
C ILE A 316 13.16 -22.78 -23.51
N PRO A 317 12.01 -22.14 -23.79
CA PRO A 317 11.19 -22.49 -24.95
C PRO A 317 11.96 -22.22 -26.25
N ILE A 318 11.93 -23.20 -27.15
CA ILE A 318 12.46 -23.12 -28.51
C ILE A 318 11.53 -22.20 -29.32
N MET A 319 11.74 -20.88 -29.27
CA MET A 319 10.96 -19.93 -30.09
C MET A 319 11.46 -19.92 -31.55
N PHE A 320 11.02 -20.89 -32.35
CA PHE A 320 11.28 -20.93 -33.80
C PHE A 320 10.05 -20.59 -34.66
N LYS A 321 8.98 -20.00 -34.11
CA LYS A 321 7.71 -19.85 -34.85
C LYS A 321 7.76 -18.82 -36.00
N SER A 322 8.56 -17.75 -35.93
CA SER A 322 8.58 -16.72 -36.97
C SER A 322 9.57 -17.03 -38.10
N ASN A 323 10.76 -17.54 -37.76
CA ASN A 323 11.81 -17.82 -38.75
C ASN A 323 11.59 -19.10 -39.55
N TRP A 324 10.75 -20.05 -39.08
CA TRP A 324 10.54 -21.31 -39.81
C TRP A 324 9.75 -21.14 -41.10
N ILE A 325 8.88 -20.11 -41.18
CA ILE A 325 8.12 -19.81 -42.41
C ILE A 325 9.07 -19.23 -43.47
N VAL A 326 9.87 -18.23 -43.11
CA VAL A 326 10.87 -17.63 -44.01
C VAL A 326 11.92 -18.67 -44.45
N PHE A 327 12.35 -19.54 -43.51
CA PHE A 327 13.27 -20.64 -43.80
C PHE A 327 12.66 -21.71 -44.70
N SER A 328 11.40 -22.11 -44.46
CA SER A 328 10.69 -23.09 -45.30
C SER A 328 10.49 -22.55 -46.72
N ILE A 329 10.20 -21.25 -46.86
CA ILE A 329 10.12 -20.56 -48.15
C ILE A 329 11.48 -20.57 -48.85
N PHE A 330 12.57 -20.24 -48.16
CA PHE A 330 13.93 -20.27 -48.72
C PHE A 330 14.35 -21.68 -49.17
N LEU A 331 13.97 -22.72 -48.40
CA LEU A 331 14.26 -24.12 -48.74
C LEU A 331 13.45 -24.57 -49.98
N LEU A 332 12.18 -24.15 -50.07
CA LEU A 332 11.32 -24.40 -51.23
C LEU A 332 11.82 -23.69 -52.49
N THR A 333 12.25 -22.42 -52.38
CA THR A 333 12.77 -21.66 -53.53
C THR A 333 14.12 -22.21 -54.00
N SER A 334 15.02 -22.57 -53.09
CA SER A 334 16.29 -23.22 -53.43
C SER A 334 16.07 -24.57 -54.12
N PHE A 335 15.12 -25.38 -53.62
CA PHE A 335 14.75 -26.65 -54.24
C PHE A 335 14.13 -26.46 -55.64
N ALA A 336 13.24 -25.46 -55.80
CA ALA A 336 12.63 -25.14 -57.08
C ALA A 336 13.66 -24.68 -58.13
N ILE A 337 14.64 -23.86 -57.72
CA ILE A 337 15.73 -23.40 -58.59
C ILE A 337 16.61 -24.58 -59.03
N ILE A 338 16.96 -25.50 -58.12
CA ILE A 338 17.76 -26.69 -58.44
C ILE A 338 16.97 -27.64 -59.35
N PHE A 339 15.67 -27.84 -59.09
CA PHE A 339 14.79 -28.66 -59.92
C PHE A 339 14.67 -28.08 -61.33
N TYR A 340 14.47 -26.77 -61.45
CA TYR A 340 14.44 -26.06 -62.72
C TYR A 340 15.75 -26.24 -63.48
N LEU A 341 16.89 -25.94 -62.85
CA LEU A 341 18.21 -26.10 -63.48
C LEU A 341 18.49 -27.54 -63.94
N CYS A 342 18.09 -28.55 -63.17
CA CYS A 342 18.22 -29.96 -63.56
C CYS A 342 17.34 -30.31 -64.76
N ASN A 343 16.09 -29.82 -64.79
CA ASN A 343 15.15 -30.16 -65.86
C ASN A 343 15.56 -29.51 -67.19
N THR A 344 15.99 -28.24 -67.16
CA THR A 344 16.38 -27.50 -68.37
C THR A 344 17.66 -28.04 -69.00
N PHE A 345 18.65 -28.44 -68.19
CA PHE A 345 19.93 -28.95 -68.71
C PHE A 345 19.87 -30.41 -69.16
N ILE A 346 19.14 -31.27 -68.44
CA ILE A 346 19.14 -32.72 -68.73
C ILE A 346 18.26 -33.05 -69.95
N PHE A 347 17.09 -32.41 -70.09
CA PHE A 347 16.20 -32.69 -71.24
C PHE A 347 16.72 -32.14 -72.57
N SER A 348 17.44 -31.02 -72.57
CA SER A 348 18.04 -30.47 -73.79
C SER A 348 19.07 -31.43 -74.40
N LEU A 349 19.90 -32.06 -73.56
CA LEU A 349 20.92 -33.01 -74.01
C LEU A 349 20.35 -34.30 -74.61
N ILE A 350 19.17 -34.74 -74.16
CA ILE A 350 18.50 -35.94 -74.69
C ILE A 350 17.86 -35.67 -76.06
N ASN A 351 17.30 -34.47 -76.25
CA ASN A 351 16.59 -34.12 -77.47
C ASN A 351 17.55 -33.87 -78.65
N ASP A 352 18.73 -33.33 -78.38
CA ASP A 352 19.78 -33.11 -79.39
C ASP A 352 20.42 -34.43 -79.87
N PHE A 353 20.42 -35.47 -79.03
CA PHE A 353 20.93 -36.80 -79.39
C PHE A 353 19.99 -37.57 -80.34
N ASN A 354 18.67 -37.42 -80.17
CA ASN A 354 17.67 -38.11 -81.00
C ASN A 354 17.63 -37.56 -82.44
N LYS A 355 17.94 -36.28 -82.66
CA LYS A 355 17.99 -35.68 -84.00
C LYS A 355 19.21 -36.11 -84.84
N ILE A 356 20.25 -36.65 -84.21
CA ILE A 356 21.45 -37.14 -84.90
C ILE A 356 21.28 -38.59 -85.39
N VAL A 357 20.33 -39.34 -84.83
CA VAL A 357 20.05 -40.75 -85.20
C VAL A 357 19.12 -40.87 -86.41
N GLU A 358 18.35 -39.83 -86.75
CA GLU A 358 17.35 -39.87 -87.82
C GLU A 358 17.86 -39.41 -89.21
N TYR A 359 19.16 -39.11 -89.35
CA TYR A 359 19.75 -38.55 -90.58
C TYR A 359 20.54 -39.56 -91.45
N GLN A 360 20.44 -40.88 -91.20
CA GLN A 360 21.28 -41.93 -91.83
C GLN A 360 20.57 -43.06 -92.61
N LYS A 361 19.35 -42.88 -93.16
CA LYS A 361 18.71 -43.82 -94.13
C LYS A 361 17.84 -42.99 -95.08
N LEU A 362 17.96 -42.91 -96.40
CA LEU A 362 18.54 -43.75 -97.44
C LEU A 362 18.86 -42.86 -98.66
N LYS A 363 20.04 -43.06 -99.25
CA LYS A 363 20.40 -42.66 -100.61
C LYS A 363 20.54 -43.94 -101.44
N ASN A 364 20.47 -43.81 -102.77
CA ASN A 364 20.95 -44.73 -103.84
C ASN A 364 19.89 -45.73 -104.36
N ASP A 365 19.68 -45.99 -105.66
CA ASP A 365 20.27 -45.60 -106.97
C ASP A 365 19.44 -46.40 -108.06
N PRO A 366 19.87 -46.76 -109.28
CA PRO A 366 20.12 -45.97 -110.51
C PRO A 366 19.63 -46.63 -111.84
N PHE A 367 19.82 -45.88 -112.95
CA PHE A 367 19.95 -46.30 -114.38
C PHE A 367 18.68 -46.80 -115.14
N ARG A 368 18.41 -46.43 -116.41
CA ARG A 368 19.30 -46.14 -117.56
C ARG A 368 18.54 -45.43 -118.71
N LEU A 369 19.35 -44.91 -119.67
CA LEU A 369 19.10 -44.12 -120.91
C LEU A 369 18.08 -44.75 -121.92
N ASP A 370 17.51 -44.10 -122.94
CA ASP A 370 18.00 -43.11 -123.95
C ASP A 370 16.85 -42.32 -124.62
N SER A 371 17.20 -41.21 -125.31
CA SER A 371 16.33 -40.29 -126.10
C SER A 371 16.04 -40.85 -127.54
N PRO A 372 15.30 -40.19 -128.50
CA PRO A 372 14.99 -38.75 -128.64
C PRO A 372 13.60 -38.33 -129.19
N LEU A 373 13.39 -37.01 -129.13
CA LEU A 373 12.69 -36.12 -130.07
C LEU A 373 11.14 -36.06 -130.17
N GLU A 374 10.70 -34.80 -130.03
CA GLU A 374 9.63 -34.09 -130.76
C GLU A 374 8.24 -33.82 -130.12
N VAL A 375 7.88 -32.53 -130.22
CA VAL A 375 6.57 -31.85 -130.06
C VAL A 375 6.16 -31.32 -128.67
N LYS A 376 6.83 -30.21 -128.32
CA LYS A 376 6.28 -28.88 -128.00
C LYS A 376 4.84 -28.72 -127.45
N TYR A 377 4.81 -28.12 -126.25
CA TYR A 377 3.94 -27.01 -125.78
C TYR A 377 2.40 -27.17 -125.79
N SER A 378 1.86 -27.69 -124.67
CA SER A 378 0.61 -27.20 -124.07
C SER A 378 0.39 -27.64 -122.61
N SER A 379 1.06 -28.71 -122.12
CA SER A 379 0.93 -29.21 -120.73
C SER A 379 1.85 -28.52 -119.70
N ALA A 380 2.94 -27.89 -120.12
CA ALA A 380 3.91 -27.25 -119.23
C ALA A 380 3.37 -25.96 -118.56
N ILE A 381 2.48 -25.22 -119.22
CA ILE A 381 1.93 -23.96 -118.67
C ILE A 381 0.86 -24.27 -117.60
N ILE A 382 -0.01 -25.25 -117.81
CA ILE A 382 -1.02 -25.64 -116.81
C ILE A 382 -0.37 -26.29 -115.58
N SER A 383 0.66 -27.13 -115.76
CA SER A 383 1.43 -27.68 -114.64
C SER A 383 2.26 -26.61 -113.91
N TYR A 384 2.81 -25.62 -114.62
CA TYR A 384 3.51 -24.49 -114.02
C TYR A 384 2.59 -23.54 -113.25
N ILE A 385 1.39 -23.24 -113.78
CA ILE A 385 0.40 -22.39 -113.11
C ILE A 385 -0.23 -23.13 -111.92
N SER A 386 -0.60 -24.41 -112.05
CA SER A 386 -1.12 -25.21 -110.94
C SER A 386 -0.08 -25.36 -109.82
N SER A 387 1.18 -25.67 -110.15
CA SER A 387 2.25 -25.74 -109.13
C SER A 387 2.58 -24.38 -108.49
N LYS A 388 2.40 -23.26 -109.20
CA LYS A 388 2.50 -21.91 -108.61
C LYS A 388 1.31 -21.58 -107.72
N LEU A 389 0.08 -21.93 -108.13
CA LEU A 389 -1.14 -21.76 -107.36
C LEU A 389 -1.15 -22.63 -106.10
N ASP A 390 -0.71 -23.88 -106.18
CA ASP A 390 -0.57 -24.76 -105.02
C ASP A 390 0.53 -24.27 -104.07
N ARG A 391 1.64 -23.74 -104.59
CA ARG A 391 2.66 -23.04 -103.77
C ARG A 391 2.11 -21.77 -103.13
N LEU A 392 1.27 -21.00 -103.81
CA LEU A 392 0.64 -19.80 -103.26
C LEU A 392 -0.40 -20.17 -102.20
N SER A 393 -1.23 -21.18 -102.46
CA SER A 393 -2.25 -21.67 -101.53
C SER A 393 -1.62 -22.28 -100.28
N SER A 394 -0.58 -23.12 -100.42
CA SER A 394 0.17 -23.65 -99.27
C SER A 394 0.89 -22.56 -98.48
N LYS A 395 1.52 -21.59 -99.15
CA LYS A 395 2.17 -20.45 -98.48
C LYS A 395 1.15 -19.54 -97.80
N ASN A 396 -0.03 -19.36 -98.38
CA ASN A 396 -1.12 -18.61 -97.76
C ASN A 396 -1.67 -19.36 -96.55
N ASN A 397 -1.90 -20.67 -96.63
CA ASN A 397 -2.32 -21.47 -95.46
C ASN A 397 -1.26 -21.46 -94.35
N GLU A 398 0.03 -21.57 -94.69
CA GLU A 398 1.10 -21.42 -93.70
C GLU A 398 1.10 -20.01 -93.07
N SER A 399 0.74 -18.99 -93.85
CA SER A 399 0.61 -17.62 -93.36
C SER A 399 -0.64 -17.45 -92.47
N PHE A 400 -1.76 -18.08 -92.80
CA PHE A 400 -2.96 -18.10 -91.97
C PHE A 400 -2.76 -18.84 -90.64
N GLU A 401 -2.06 -19.99 -90.66
CA GLU A 401 -1.68 -20.69 -89.43
C GLU A 401 -0.75 -19.84 -88.56
N LYS A 402 0.22 -19.12 -89.16
CA LYS A 402 1.06 -18.16 -88.42
C LYS A 402 0.25 -17.00 -87.84
N ILE A 403 -0.72 -16.45 -88.59
CA ILE A 403 -1.59 -15.37 -88.10
C ILE A 403 -2.49 -15.87 -86.95
N LYS A 404 -2.98 -17.11 -87.03
CA LYS A 404 -3.74 -17.74 -85.95
C LYS A 404 -2.88 -17.92 -84.69
N PHE A 405 -1.65 -18.39 -84.83
CA PHE A 405 -0.69 -18.48 -83.74
C PHE A 405 -0.40 -17.10 -83.12
N TYR A 406 -0.18 -16.07 -83.94
CA TYR A 406 -0.02 -14.70 -83.45
C TYR A 406 -1.28 -14.15 -82.74
N SER A 407 -2.48 -14.54 -83.16
CA SER A 407 -3.73 -14.16 -82.48
C SER A 407 -3.83 -14.82 -81.09
N GLU A 408 -3.40 -16.07 -80.96
CA GLU A 408 -3.32 -16.76 -79.67
C GLU A 408 -2.30 -16.09 -78.73
N ASP A 409 -1.09 -15.79 -79.23
CA ASP A 409 -0.06 -15.06 -78.48
C ASP A 409 -0.57 -13.67 -78.02
N VAL A 410 -1.24 -12.93 -78.91
CA VAL A 410 -1.82 -11.61 -78.60
C VAL A 410 -2.88 -11.70 -77.50
N ASN A 411 -3.74 -12.72 -77.53
CA ASN A 411 -4.72 -12.94 -76.47
C ASN A 411 -4.06 -13.31 -75.13
N ASP A 412 -2.98 -14.08 -75.15
CA ASP A 412 -2.24 -14.40 -73.93
C ASP A 412 -1.48 -13.19 -73.37
N TYR A 413 -0.95 -12.30 -74.22
CA TYR A 413 -0.42 -11.02 -73.79
C TYR A 413 -1.50 -10.12 -73.16
N LEU A 414 -2.72 -10.10 -73.71
CA LEU A 414 -3.85 -9.36 -73.12
C LEU A 414 -4.22 -9.87 -71.72
N LYS A 415 -4.24 -11.20 -71.51
CA LYS A 415 -4.47 -11.78 -70.17
C LYS A 415 -3.37 -11.40 -69.18
N GLN A 416 -2.11 -11.42 -69.61
CA GLN A 416 -0.97 -11.02 -68.76
C GLN A 416 -1.05 -9.54 -68.37
N ILE A 417 -1.47 -8.68 -69.31
CA ILE A 417 -1.68 -7.24 -69.06
C ILE A 417 -2.84 -7.01 -68.07
N GLU A 418 -3.94 -7.75 -68.18
CA GLU A 418 -5.04 -7.67 -67.21
C GLU A 418 -4.61 -8.07 -65.79
N ALA A 419 -3.81 -9.13 -65.66
CA ALA A 419 -3.22 -9.51 -64.38
C ALA A 419 -2.30 -8.41 -63.82
N ALA A 420 -1.52 -7.75 -64.67
CA ALA A 420 -0.66 -6.64 -64.26
C ALA A 420 -1.46 -5.41 -63.79
N ILE A 421 -2.58 -5.09 -64.43
CA ILE A 421 -3.50 -4.01 -64.00
C ILE A 421 -4.05 -4.30 -62.60
N LEU A 422 -4.55 -5.51 -62.37
CA LEU A 422 -5.09 -5.93 -61.06
C LEU A 422 -4.04 -5.85 -59.95
N ASN A 423 -2.80 -6.28 -60.22
CA ASN A 423 -1.70 -6.15 -59.27
C ASN A 423 -1.37 -4.69 -58.94
N THR A 424 -1.41 -3.82 -59.95
CA THR A 424 -1.12 -2.38 -59.80
C THR A 424 -2.20 -1.69 -58.94
N GLU A 425 -3.48 -2.06 -59.09
CA GLU A 425 -4.58 -1.58 -58.26
C GLU A 425 -4.48 -2.05 -56.81
N SER A 426 -4.08 -3.31 -56.59
CA SER A 426 -3.82 -3.83 -55.25
C SER A 426 -2.68 -3.09 -54.55
N ILE A 427 -1.64 -2.68 -55.28
CA ILE A 427 -0.52 -1.89 -54.74
C ILE A 427 -0.99 -0.48 -54.36
N ASP A 428 -1.75 0.21 -55.22
CA ASP A 428 -2.28 1.56 -54.94
C ASP A 428 -3.18 1.57 -53.69
N ALA A 429 -4.07 0.58 -53.57
CA ALA A 429 -4.90 0.40 -52.37
C ALA A 429 -4.07 0.17 -51.10
N SER A 430 -2.96 -0.56 -51.21
CA SER A 430 -2.05 -0.79 -50.08
C SER A 430 -1.35 0.49 -49.65
N VAL A 431 -0.90 1.32 -50.59
CA VAL A 431 -0.28 2.63 -50.30
C VAL A 431 -1.25 3.53 -49.53
N VAL A 432 -2.51 3.65 -49.97
CA VAL A 432 -3.53 4.45 -49.29
C VAL A 432 -3.76 3.95 -47.86
N ALA A 433 -3.81 2.63 -47.65
CA ALA A 433 -3.94 2.05 -46.32
C ALA A 433 -2.74 2.38 -45.41
N TYR A 434 -1.52 2.44 -45.96
CA TYR A 434 -0.32 2.86 -45.21
C TYR A 434 -0.37 4.33 -44.79
N GLU A 435 -0.85 5.23 -45.66
CA GLU A 435 -1.02 6.66 -45.31
C GLU A 435 -2.03 6.85 -44.19
N GLN A 436 -3.19 6.18 -44.26
CA GLN A 436 -4.20 6.22 -43.19
C GLN A 436 -3.68 5.67 -41.85
N LEU A 437 -2.88 4.60 -41.92
CA LEU A 437 -2.24 4.02 -40.75
C LEU A 437 -1.28 5.03 -40.10
N ARG A 438 -0.46 5.73 -40.90
CA ARG A 438 0.43 6.79 -40.42
C ARG A 438 -0.32 7.90 -39.68
N ASP A 439 -1.39 8.42 -40.26
CA ASP A 439 -2.20 9.48 -39.64
C ASP A 439 -2.82 9.03 -38.32
N THR A 440 -3.31 7.78 -38.29
CA THR A 440 -3.86 7.18 -37.07
C THR A 440 -2.80 7.04 -35.98
N PHE A 441 -1.58 6.63 -36.34
CA PHE A 441 -0.45 6.54 -35.41
C PHE A 441 -0.06 7.91 -34.84
N SER A 442 0.01 8.96 -35.67
CA SER A 442 0.33 10.31 -35.19
C SER A 442 -0.71 10.84 -34.20
N ARG A 443 -2.01 10.60 -34.47
CA ARG A 443 -3.08 10.95 -33.51
C ARG A 443 -2.99 10.15 -32.22
N PHE A 444 -2.62 8.87 -32.32
CA PHE A 444 -2.42 8.00 -31.16
C PHE A 444 -1.27 8.49 -30.28
N GLU A 445 -0.12 8.83 -30.86
CA GLU A 445 1.04 9.38 -30.15
C GLU A 445 0.68 10.66 -29.40
N LYS A 446 0.00 11.60 -30.07
CA LYS A 446 -0.47 12.83 -29.44
C LYS A 446 -1.38 12.55 -28.24
N SER A 447 -2.28 11.58 -28.36
CA SER A 447 -3.18 11.18 -27.27
C SER A 447 -2.40 10.60 -26.08
N ILE A 448 -1.34 9.83 -26.32
CA ILE A 448 -0.46 9.32 -25.26
C ILE A 448 0.24 10.46 -24.53
N VAL A 449 0.77 11.44 -25.26
CA VAL A 449 1.41 12.63 -24.66
C VAL A 449 0.41 13.43 -23.81
N ASP A 450 -0.80 13.65 -24.31
CA ASP A 450 -1.83 14.39 -23.59
C ASP A 450 -2.31 13.64 -22.33
N ILE A 451 -2.45 12.32 -22.39
CA ILE A 451 -2.76 11.48 -21.22
C ILE A 451 -1.64 11.56 -20.18
N SER A 452 -0.37 11.45 -20.58
CA SER A 452 0.77 11.56 -19.66
C SER A 452 0.80 12.91 -18.93
N LYS A 453 0.56 14.02 -19.65
CA LYS A 453 0.43 15.35 -19.03
C LYS A 453 -0.74 15.44 -18.06
N GLY A 454 -1.87 14.83 -18.41
CA GLY A 454 -3.03 14.73 -17.53
C GLY A 454 -2.72 13.98 -16.23
N PHE A 455 -1.91 12.90 -16.30
CA PHE A 455 -1.45 12.18 -15.12
C PHE A 455 -0.50 13.04 -14.26
N GLU A 456 0.49 13.71 -14.84
CA GLU A 456 1.40 14.60 -14.09
C GLU A 456 0.64 15.69 -13.33
N ALA A 457 -0.39 16.29 -13.93
CA ALA A 457 -1.20 17.33 -13.30
C ALA A 457 -2.00 16.88 -12.07
N VAL A 458 -2.16 15.57 -11.85
CA VAL A 458 -2.91 15.00 -10.72
C VAL A 458 -2.02 14.76 -9.49
N VAL A 459 -0.68 14.78 -9.66
CA VAL A 459 0.28 14.51 -8.57
C VAL A 459 0.24 15.59 -7.49
N ASP A 460 0.36 16.86 -7.88
CA ASP A 460 0.43 17.98 -6.93
C ASP A 460 -0.86 18.11 -6.09
N PRO A 461 -2.08 18.06 -6.69
CA PRO A 461 -3.32 18.06 -5.92
C PRO A 461 -3.43 16.89 -4.92
N ILE A 462 -2.96 15.68 -5.28
CA ILE A 462 -2.98 14.54 -4.35
C ILE A 462 -2.01 14.78 -3.18
N ASN A 463 -0.82 15.30 -3.44
CA ASN A 463 0.16 15.62 -2.40
C ASN A 463 -0.37 16.70 -1.44
N ASP A 464 -0.97 17.77 -1.97
CA ASP A 464 -1.60 18.81 -1.15
C ASP A 464 -2.77 18.26 -0.33
N HIS A 465 -3.61 17.39 -0.93
CA HIS A 465 -4.71 16.75 -0.19
C HIS A 465 -4.19 15.85 0.93
N ASN A 466 -3.13 15.07 0.68
CA ASN A 466 -2.50 14.23 1.70
C ASN A 466 -1.94 15.07 2.85
N LYS A 467 -1.32 16.23 2.54
CA LYS A 467 -0.82 17.16 3.55
C LYS A 467 -1.97 17.70 4.41
N HIS A 468 -3.03 18.22 3.79
CA HIS A 468 -4.21 18.71 4.52
C HIS A 468 -4.88 17.60 5.33
N MET A 469 -4.93 16.37 4.81
CA MET A 469 -5.48 15.23 5.55
C MET A 469 -4.64 14.91 6.78
N SER A 470 -3.31 15.01 6.68
CA SER A 470 -2.40 14.85 7.82
C SER A 470 -2.58 15.95 8.87
N GLU A 471 -2.75 17.20 8.44
CA GLU A 471 -3.04 18.34 9.34
C GLU A 471 -4.39 18.14 10.06
N ILE A 472 -5.44 17.76 9.32
CA ILE A 472 -6.76 17.44 9.89
C ILE A 472 -6.65 16.29 10.88
N SER A 473 -5.92 15.21 10.56
CA SER A 473 -5.72 14.07 11.46
C SER A 473 -5.02 14.49 12.76
N SER A 474 -3.99 15.33 12.67
CA SER A 474 -3.29 15.87 13.85
C SER A 474 -4.23 16.70 14.73
N ASN A 475 -5.06 17.57 14.12
CA ASN A 475 -6.04 18.35 14.86
C ASN A 475 -7.12 17.45 15.51
N PHE A 476 -7.46 16.32 14.89
CA PHE A 476 -8.37 15.32 15.46
C PHE A 476 -7.77 14.65 16.69
N GLU A 477 -6.52 14.21 16.62
CA GLU A 477 -5.81 13.63 17.76
C GLU A 477 -5.70 14.60 18.95
N GLU A 478 -5.39 15.88 18.67
CA GLU A 478 -5.32 16.92 19.69
C GLU A 478 -6.68 17.12 20.38
N ASN A 479 -7.76 17.24 19.61
CA ASN A 479 -9.11 17.40 20.15
C ASN A 479 -9.59 16.17 20.94
N VAL A 480 -9.22 14.96 20.53
CA VAL A 480 -9.47 13.74 21.34
C VAL A 480 -8.83 13.86 22.71
N SER A 481 -7.61 14.36 22.80
CA SER A 481 -6.95 14.62 24.09
C SER A 481 -7.67 15.69 24.92
N PHE A 482 -8.23 16.70 24.25
CA PHE A 482 -9.03 17.75 24.88
C PHE A 482 -10.34 17.20 25.46
N PHE A 483 -11.02 16.27 24.78
CA PHE A 483 -12.20 15.61 25.34
C PHE A 483 -11.90 14.83 26.61
N TYR A 484 -10.75 14.13 26.68
CA TYR A 484 -10.36 13.46 27.93
C TYR A 484 -10.14 14.44 29.09
N SER A 485 -9.59 15.63 28.82
CA SER A 485 -9.41 16.64 29.86
C SER A 485 -10.75 17.24 30.30
N ILE A 486 -11.68 17.46 29.36
CA ILE A 486 -13.06 17.87 29.66
C ILE A 486 -13.77 16.81 30.51
N ASP A 487 -13.73 15.54 30.12
CA ASP A 487 -14.37 14.44 30.87
C ASP A 487 -13.87 14.41 32.32
N LYS A 488 -12.55 14.54 32.52
CA LYS A 488 -11.95 14.61 33.86
C LYS A 488 -12.39 15.85 34.64
N ASN A 489 -12.44 17.01 33.99
CA ASN A 489 -12.88 18.25 34.64
C ASN A 489 -14.36 18.18 35.03
N LEU A 490 -15.20 17.56 34.20
CA LEU A 490 -16.60 17.31 34.51
C LEU A 490 -16.76 16.34 35.68
N GLU A 491 -15.96 15.28 35.75
CA GLU A 491 -15.95 14.35 36.89
C GLU A 491 -15.59 15.08 38.20
N ILE A 492 -14.54 15.90 38.17
CA ILE A 492 -14.15 16.74 39.31
C ILE A 492 -15.28 17.70 39.69
N PHE A 493 -15.88 18.37 38.71
CA PHE A 493 -16.96 19.33 38.95
C PHE A 493 -18.20 18.65 39.54
N ASN A 494 -18.56 17.46 39.05
CA ASN A 494 -19.65 16.66 39.60
C ASN A 494 -19.36 16.23 41.05
N LYS A 495 -18.12 15.85 41.36
CA LYS A 495 -17.71 15.54 42.74
C LYS A 495 -17.80 16.77 43.66
N VAL A 496 -17.41 17.95 43.18
CA VAL A 496 -17.54 19.20 43.93
C VAL A 496 -19.02 19.54 44.16
N ALA A 497 -19.86 19.43 43.13
CA ALA A 497 -21.28 19.69 43.21
C ALA A 497 -22.01 18.75 44.20
N THR A 498 -21.70 17.46 44.16
CA THR A 498 -22.25 16.47 45.11
C THR A 498 -21.79 16.72 46.55
N THR A 499 -20.52 17.09 46.75
CA THR A 499 -19.99 17.44 48.08
C THR A 499 -20.68 18.69 48.63
N ASN A 500 -20.79 19.75 47.82
CA ASN A 500 -21.46 20.98 48.20
C ASN A 500 -22.96 20.75 48.49
N SER A 501 -23.62 19.86 47.75
CA SER A 501 -25.02 19.49 48.01
C SER A 501 -25.17 18.85 49.39
N ALA A 502 -24.28 17.92 49.76
CA ALA A 502 -24.26 17.33 51.09
C ALA A 502 -23.95 18.37 52.20
N ASP A 503 -23.05 19.33 51.92
CA ASP A 503 -22.75 20.42 52.85
C ASP A 503 -23.94 21.35 53.07
N ILE A 504 -24.69 21.69 52.00
CA ILE A 504 -25.93 22.48 52.12
C ILE A 504 -26.98 21.73 52.92
N GLU A 505 -27.18 20.43 52.70
CA GLU A 505 -28.10 19.62 53.51
C GLU A 505 -27.70 19.61 55.00
N ASN A 506 -26.40 19.44 55.29
CA ASN A 506 -25.88 19.51 56.65
C ASN A 506 -26.11 20.89 57.30
N ILE A 507 -25.89 21.98 56.55
CA ILE A 507 -26.15 23.34 57.05
C ILE A 507 -27.65 23.52 57.31
N LYS A 508 -28.51 23.06 56.40
CA LYS A 508 -29.97 23.13 56.56
C LYS A 508 -30.44 22.41 57.83
N SER A 509 -29.89 21.23 58.10
CA SER A 509 -30.14 20.50 59.36
C SER A 509 -29.70 21.32 60.59
N LYS A 510 -28.50 21.90 60.57
CA LYS A 510 -28.00 22.71 61.71
C LYS A 510 -28.81 23.99 61.92
N VAL A 511 -29.30 24.61 60.86
CA VAL A 511 -30.22 25.76 60.93
C VAL A 511 -31.53 25.33 61.59
N PHE A 512 -32.05 24.16 61.24
CA PHE A 512 -33.24 23.60 61.91
C PHE A 512 -33.00 23.35 63.42
N ASP A 513 -31.86 22.78 63.79
CA ASP A 513 -31.52 22.55 65.21
C ASP A 513 -31.38 23.87 65.97
N LEU A 514 -30.79 24.89 65.35
CA LEU A 514 -30.65 26.23 65.94
C LEU A 514 -32.02 26.90 66.18
N ASN A 515 -32.99 26.71 65.27
CA ASN A 515 -34.37 27.19 65.47
C ASN A 515 -34.96 26.65 66.79
N VAL A 516 -34.79 25.35 67.04
CA VAL A 516 -35.27 24.72 68.28
C VAL A 516 -34.55 25.28 69.52
N VAL A 517 -33.25 25.56 69.42
CA VAL A 517 -32.49 26.19 70.51
C VAL A 517 -33.02 27.60 70.80
N PHE A 518 -33.28 28.41 69.77
CA PHE A 518 -33.82 29.76 69.94
C PHE A 518 -35.20 29.78 70.61
N GLU A 519 -36.11 28.89 70.21
CA GLU A 519 -37.41 28.76 70.86
C GLU A 519 -37.27 28.46 72.36
N ASN A 520 -36.33 27.58 72.72
CA ASN A 520 -36.06 27.25 74.11
C ASN A 520 -35.43 28.42 74.89
N VAL A 521 -34.50 29.16 74.27
CA VAL A 521 -33.90 30.36 74.89
C VAL A 521 -34.96 31.42 75.16
N ASN A 522 -35.81 31.72 74.17
CA ASN A 522 -36.92 32.67 74.32
C ASN A 522 -37.86 32.28 75.46
N LYS A 523 -38.21 30.99 75.55
CA LYS A 523 -39.02 30.46 76.65
C LYS A 523 -38.36 30.65 78.01
N ASN A 524 -37.08 30.27 78.14
CA ASN A 524 -36.35 30.40 79.40
C ASN A 524 -36.23 31.87 79.85
N PHE A 525 -36.07 32.81 78.92
CA PHE A 525 -36.06 34.24 79.23
C PHE A 525 -37.42 34.77 79.69
N ALA A 526 -38.50 34.34 79.05
CA ALA A 526 -39.85 34.66 79.50
C ALA A 526 -40.12 34.17 80.93
N ASP A 527 -39.66 32.95 81.25
CA ASP A 527 -39.76 32.39 82.60
C ASP A 527 -38.91 33.17 83.61
N LEU A 528 -37.68 33.56 83.26
CA LEU A 528 -36.79 34.38 84.11
C LEU A 528 -37.39 35.76 84.41
N LEU A 529 -37.96 36.42 83.39
CA LEU A 529 -38.71 37.68 83.54
C LEU A 529 -39.87 37.53 84.54
N SER A 530 -40.65 36.46 84.40
CA SER A 530 -41.76 36.15 85.32
C SER A 530 -41.30 35.94 86.75
N GLN A 531 -40.21 35.19 86.96
CA GLN A 531 -39.62 34.96 88.28
C GLN A 531 -39.07 36.25 88.90
N THR A 532 -38.39 37.09 88.11
CA THR A 532 -37.82 38.37 88.57
C THR A 532 -38.93 39.33 89.02
N ASN A 533 -40.02 39.43 88.25
CA ASN A 533 -41.21 40.20 88.63
C ASN A 533 -41.86 39.70 89.93
N SER A 534 -41.87 38.37 90.12
CA SER A 534 -42.37 37.76 91.36
C SER A 534 -41.48 38.11 92.56
N LEU A 535 -40.15 38.07 92.41
CA LEU A 535 -39.20 38.49 93.44
C LEU A 535 -39.31 39.98 93.80
N GLN A 536 -39.52 40.84 92.81
CA GLN A 536 -39.77 42.27 93.06
C GLN A 536 -41.04 42.49 93.87
N SER A 537 -42.11 41.76 93.56
CA SER A 537 -43.37 41.80 94.32
C SER A 537 -43.18 41.33 95.76
N ALA A 538 -42.45 40.22 95.97
CA ALA A 538 -42.12 39.71 97.30
C ALA A 538 -41.25 40.71 98.09
N ASN A 539 -40.24 41.33 97.46
CA ASN A 539 -39.38 42.30 98.12
C ASN A 539 -40.15 43.59 98.50
N LYS A 540 -41.10 44.05 97.69
CA LYS A 540 -42.01 45.15 98.06
C LYS A 540 -42.81 44.82 99.32
N LEU A 541 -43.29 43.58 99.45
CA LEU A 541 -43.98 43.11 100.64
C LEU A 541 -43.05 43.12 101.86
N LEU A 542 -41.79 42.65 101.72
CA LEU A 542 -40.80 42.69 102.80
C LEU A 542 -40.49 44.11 103.29
N VAL A 543 -40.35 45.07 102.38
CA VAL A 543 -40.21 46.50 102.74
C VAL A 543 -41.41 46.98 103.55
N SER A 544 -42.62 46.60 103.16
CA SER A 544 -43.86 46.95 103.88
C SER A 544 -43.89 46.33 105.28
N ILE A 545 -43.58 45.04 105.40
CA ILE A 545 -43.54 44.32 106.69
C ILE A 545 -42.47 44.92 107.62
N SER A 546 -41.27 45.22 107.10
CA SER A 546 -40.20 45.87 107.86
C SER A 546 -40.65 47.25 108.38
N ALA A 547 -41.28 48.07 107.54
CA ALA A 547 -41.78 49.38 107.95
C ALA A 547 -42.87 49.28 109.03
N GLN A 548 -43.82 48.35 108.86
CA GLN A 548 -44.86 48.08 109.86
C GLN A 548 -44.25 47.58 111.17
N THR A 549 -43.29 46.66 111.12
CA THR A 549 -42.62 46.11 112.30
C THR A 549 -41.82 47.19 113.04
N ASN A 550 -41.14 48.08 112.31
CA ASN A 550 -40.44 49.22 112.89
C ASN A 550 -41.40 50.17 113.61
N MET A 551 -42.57 50.45 113.02
CA MET A 551 -43.62 51.26 113.66
C MET A 551 -44.19 50.59 114.92
N LEU A 552 -44.46 49.28 114.87
CA LEU A 552 -44.95 48.51 116.03
C LEU A 552 -43.91 48.47 117.15
N ALA A 553 -42.64 48.21 116.81
CA ALA A 553 -41.54 48.18 117.78
C ALA A 553 -41.26 49.56 118.39
N MET A 554 -41.39 50.64 117.61
CA MET A 554 -41.32 52.01 118.12
C MET A 554 -42.45 52.31 119.10
N ASN A 555 -43.69 51.93 118.78
CA ASN A 555 -44.83 52.07 119.70
C ASN A 555 -44.61 51.25 120.98
N ALA A 556 -44.08 50.03 120.87
CA ALA A 556 -43.75 49.18 122.02
C ALA A 556 -42.62 49.76 122.88
N ALA A 557 -41.58 50.35 122.26
CA ALA A 557 -40.50 51.02 122.98
C ALA A 557 -40.98 52.27 123.74
N ILE A 558 -41.90 53.03 123.15
CA ILE A 558 -42.55 54.18 123.80
C ILE A 558 -43.36 53.71 125.03
N GLU A 559 -44.19 52.67 124.87
CA GLU A 559 -45.01 52.16 125.99
C GLU A 559 -44.13 51.52 127.09
N ALA A 560 -43.05 50.84 126.72
CA ALA A 560 -42.07 50.32 127.67
C ALA A 560 -41.33 51.43 128.45
N ALA A 561 -41.01 52.56 127.81
CA ALA A 561 -40.46 53.74 128.49
C ALA A 561 -41.48 54.38 129.45
N LYS A 562 -42.76 54.39 129.08
CA LYS A 562 -43.87 54.92 129.88
C LYS A 562 -44.18 54.09 131.13
N ALA A 563 -43.90 52.78 131.10
CA ALA A 563 -44.05 51.87 132.23
C ALA A 563 -42.93 51.96 133.29
N GLY A 564 -41.92 52.81 133.08
CA GLY A 564 -40.84 53.05 134.05
C GLY A 564 -39.99 51.81 134.34
N ASP A 565 -39.71 51.53 135.62
CA ASP A 565 -38.84 50.40 136.01
C ASP A 565 -39.40 49.02 135.63
N ALA A 566 -40.73 48.86 135.57
CA ALA A 566 -41.37 47.60 135.17
C ALA A 566 -41.22 47.29 133.66
N GLY A 567 -40.94 48.31 132.83
CA GLY A 567 -40.83 48.18 131.37
C GLY A 567 -39.39 47.98 130.86
N LYS A 568 -38.37 48.01 131.72
CA LYS A 568 -36.95 47.99 131.30
C LYS A 568 -36.57 46.79 130.42
N SER A 569 -37.03 45.57 130.77
CA SER A 569 -36.75 44.37 129.97
C SER A 569 -37.48 44.38 128.61
N PHE A 570 -38.73 44.86 128.59
CA PHE A 570 -39.51 45.03 127.36
C PHE A 570 -38.94 46.11 126.44
N ALA A 571 -38.39 47.20 127.00
CA ALA A 571 -37.76 48.26 126.22
C ALA A 571 -36.54 47.76 125.44
N VAL A 572 -35.74 46.86 126.03
CA VAL A 572 -34.59 46.24 125.34
C VAL A 572 -35.05 45.37 124.17
N VAL A 573 -36.09 44.54 124.37
CA VAL A 573 -36.65 43.68 123.31
C VAL A 573 -37.26 44.53 122.19
N ALA A 574 -38.02 45.58 122.53
CA ALA A 574 -38.63 46.48 121.56
C ALA A 574 -37.56 47.22 120.73
N GLU A 575 -36.48 47.70 121.36
CA GLU A 575 -35.37 48.32 120.65
C GLU A 575 -34.63 47.33 119.73
N GLU A 576 -34.50 46.07 120.14
CA GLU A 576 -33.86 45.04 119.31
C GLU A 576 -34.72 44.65 118.11
N ILE A 577 -36.05 44.51 118.29
CA ILE A 577 -37.00 44.31 117.18
C ILE A 577 -36.97 45.52 116.24
N ARG A 578 -36.91 46.74 116.78
CA ARG A 578 -36.82 47.98 115.99
C ARG A 578 -35.56 48.00 115.13
N LYS A 579 -34.40 47.68 115.71
CA LYS A 579 -33.14 47.52 114.97
C LYS A 579 -33.23 46.45 113.90
N LEU A 580 -33.82 45.29 114.20
CA LEU A 580 -33.99 44.20 113.24
C LEU A 580 -34.89 44.62 112.08
N ALA A 581 -35.97 45.36 112.36
CA ALA A 581 -36.87 45.91 111.34
C ALA A 581 -36.17 46.95 110.46
N ILE A 582 -35.43 47.90 111.03
CA ILE A 582 -34.63 48.89 110.28
C ILE A 582 -33.59 48.19 109.38
N ASN A 583 -32.87 47.21 109.93
CA ASN A 583 -31.89 46.42 109.18
C ASN A 583 -32.57 45.64 108.05
N SER A 584 -33.72 45.00 108.31
CA SER A 584 -34.51 44.29 107.29
C SER A 584 -34.95 45.20 106.14
N GLY A 585 -35.34 46.44 106.46
CA GLY A 585 -35.71 47.44 105.44
C GLY A 585 -34.50 47.89 104.62
N LYS A 586 -33.33 48.02 105.27
CA LYS A 586 -32.05 48.30 104.59
C LYS A 586 -31.66 47.16 103.65
N TYR A 587 -31.73 45.90 104.09
CA TYR A 587 -31.45 44.73 103.24
C TYR A 587 -32.44 44.61 102.08
N SER A 588 -33.73 44.84 102.33
CA SER A 588 -34.76 44.83 101.26
C SER A 588 -34.52 45.94 100.23
N LYS A 589 -33.97 47.10 100.64
CA LYS A 589 -33.54 48.15 99.72
C LYS A 589 -32.34 47.71 98.87
N THR A 590 -31.36 47.05 99.46
CA THR A 590 -30.24 46.45 98.71
C THR A 590 -30.75 45.42 97.68
N ILE A 591 -31.64 44.50 98.09
CA ILE A 591 -32.27 43.53 97.18
C ILE A 591 -33.02 44.23 96.04
N LYS A 592 -33.70 45.36 96.33
CA LYS A 592 -34.39 46.14 95.29
C LYS A 592 -33.42 46.69 94.25
N ASP A 593 -32.27 47.20 94.69
CA ASP A 593 -31.26 47.75 93.79
C ASP A 593 -30.61 46.64 92.96
N GLU A 594 -30.35 45.46 93.56
CA GLU A 594 -29.88 44.27 92.85
C GLU A 594 -30.90 43.77 91.80
N LEU A 595 -32.19 43.70 92.15
CA LEU A 595 -33.24 43.30 91.20
C LEU A 595 -33.38 44.29 90.03
N LYS A 596 -33.13 45.58 90.24
CA LYS A 596 -33.05 46.55 89.14
C LYS A 596 -31.87 46.31 88.22
N THR A 597 -30.72 45.91 88.77
CA THR A 597 -29.57 45.49 87.96
C THR A 597 -29.91 44.26 87.13
N VAL A 598 -30.60 43.28 87.72
CA VAL A 598 -31.09 42.08 87.01
C VAL A 598 -32.05 42.45 85.87
N ASP A 599 -33.01 43.35 86.09
CA ASP A 599 -33.90 43.84 85.02
C ASP A 599 -33.12 44.47 83.85
N GLY A 600 -32.10 45.28 84.16
CA GLY A 600 -31.24 45.89 83.17
C GLY A 600 -30.48 44.85 82.33
N ILE A 601 -29.98 43.80 82.99
CA ILE A 601 -29.33 42.66 82.32
C ILE A 601 -30.32 41.91 81.42
N ILE A 602 -31.54 41.64 81.90
CA ILE A 602 -32.59 40.96 81.12
C ILE A 602 -32.96 41.77 79.87
N ALA A 603 -33.12 43.10 80.00
CA ALA A 603 -33.43 43.97 78.88
C ALA A 603 -32.31 43.97 77.82
N LEU A 604 -31.05 43.96 78.27
CA LEU A 604 -29.88 43.87 77.39
C LEU A 604 -29.87 42.53 76.64
N ILE A 605 -30.11 41.41 77.34
CA ILE A 605 -30.13 40.08 76.70
C ILE A 605 -31.29 39.95 75.70
N ASN A 606 -32.48 40.49 75.99
CA ASN A 606 -33.57 40.50 75.02
C ASN A 606 -33.20 41.23 73.72
N SER A 607 -32.53 42.39 73.84
CA SER A 607 -32.03 43.12 72.68
C SER A 607 -30.98 42.32 71.90
N GLU A 608 -30.12 41.57 72.59
CA GLU A 608 -29.16 40.67 71.95
C GLU A 608 -29.88 39.54 71.23
N ILE A 609 -30.85 38.87 71.87
CA ILE A 609 -31.65 37.79 71.26
C ILE A 609 -32.37 38.26 69.98
N ASP A 610 -33.00 39.43 69.99
CA ASP A 610 -33.65 40.00 68.80
C ASP A 610 -32.66 40.18 67.64
N THR A 611 -31.44 40.61 67.97
CA THR A 611 -30.37 40.79 66.98
C THR A 611 -29.91 39.45 66.42
N ILE A 612 -29.69 38.45 67.28
CA ILE A 612 -29.28 37.11 66.83
C ILE A 612 -30.40 36.45 66.01
N TYR A 613 -31.67 36.67 66.36
CA TYR A 613 -32.82 36.16 65.60
C TYR A 613 -32.92 36.75 64.18
N LYS A 614 -32.66 38.06 64.02
CA LYS A 614 -32.56 38.68 62.69
C LYS A 614 -31.44 38.08 61.86
N ASN A 615 -30.24 37.98 62.43
CA ASN A 615 -29.10 37.35 61.75
C ASN A 615 -29.39 35.90 61.36
N PHE A 616 -30.15 35.18 62.20
CA PHE A 616 -30.55 33.81 61.94
C PHE A 616 -31.53 33.71 60.75
N MET A 617 -32.54 34.59 60.68
CA MET A 617 -33.44 34.65 59.52
C MET A 617 -32.69 34.94 58.22
N ASP A 618 -31.73 35.87 58.26
CA ASP A 618 -30.86 36.15 57.10
C ASP A 618 -30.03 34.92 56.69
N ILE A 619 -29.54 34.13 57.65
CA ILE A 619 -28.82 32.87 57.36
C ILE A 619 -29.78 31.86 56.71
N GLN A 620 -31.00 31.72 57.22
CA GLN A 620 -32.00 30.79 56.69
C GLN A 620 -32.36 31.12 55.23
N ASP A 621 -32.64 32.40 54.93
CA ASP A 621 -32.93 32.85 53.57
C ASP A 621 -31.75 32.61 52.62
N ASN A 622 -30.51 32.84 53.09
CA ASN A 622 -29.31 32.55 52.30
C ASN A 622 -29.13 31.06 52.01
N VAL A 623 -29.46 30.18 52.95
CA VAL A 623 -29.37 28.72 52.76
C VAL A 623 -30.39 28.24 51.73
N ASP A 624 -31.64 28.68 51.81
CA ASP A 624 -32.69 28.32 50.85
C ASP A 624 -32.40 28.88 49.44
N GLY A 625 -31.86 30.10 49.38
CA GLY A 625 -31.38 30.69 48.13
C GLY A 625 -30.22 29.92 47.51
N ASN A 626 -29.25 29.47 48.31
CA ASN A 626 -28.12 28.65 47.84
C ASN A 626 -28.57 27.27 47.39
N PHE A 627 -29.50 26.63 48.08
CA PHE A 627 -30.08 25.34 47.68
C PHE A 627 -30.72 25.44 46.29
N SER A 628 -31.56 26.45 46.07
CA SER A 628 -32.22 26.69 44.78
C SER A 628 -31.23 26.98 43.64
N ARG A 629 -30.11 27.65 43.95
CA ARG A 629 -29.02 27.88 42.98
C ARG A 629 -28.29 26.57 42.66
N HIS A 630 -28.07 25.72 43.67
CA HIS A 630 -27.34 24.48 43.48
C HIS A 630 -28.11 23.47 42.64
N GLU A 631 -29.42 23.36 42.81
CA GLU A 631 -30.29 22.53 41.98
C GLU A 631 -30.20 22.91 40.49
N LYS A 632 -30.12 24.22 40.19
CA LYS A 632 -29.91 24.70 38.80
C LYS A 632 -28.53 24.33 38.25
N VAL A 633 -27.50 24.32 39.09
CA VAL A 633 -26.15 23.88 38.70
C VAL A 633 -26.17 22.42 38.31
N ASP A 634 -26.85 21.56 39.08
CA ASP A 634 -26.93 20.13 38.81
C ASP A 634 -27.68 19.83 37.50
N LEU A 635 -28.80 20.52 37.26
CA LEU A 635 -29.54 20.41 35.99
C LEU A 635 -28.68 20.85 34.80
N THR A 636 -27.92 21.93 34.95
CA THR A 636 -27.04 22.44 33.89
C THR A 636 -25.88 21.47 33.61
N LEU A 637 -25.30 20.88 34.67
CA LEU A 637 -24.26 19.86 34.53
C LEU A 637 -24.75 18.63 33.80
N ALA A 638 -25.92 18.11 34.17
CA ALA A 638 -26.52 16.95 33.51
C ALA A 638 -26.72 17.21 32.00
N LYS A 639 -27.17 18.42 31.64
CA LYS A 639 -27.29 18.85 30.25
C LYS A 639 -25.93 18.87 29.53
N HIS A 640 -24.92 19.48 30.13
CA HIS A 640 -23.57 19.57 29.53
C HIS A 640 -22.92 18.19 29.34
N PHE A 641 -23.07 17.27 30.30
CA PHE A 641 -22.61 15.89 30.17
C PHE A 641 -23.19 15.21 28.94
N LYS A 642 -24.51 15.38 28.71
CA LYS A 642 -25.18 14.81 27.55
C LYS A 642 -24.67 15.43 26.24
N GLU A 643 -24.61 16.75 26.15
CA GLU A 643 -24.18 17.46 24.94
C GLU A 643 -22.73 17.13 24.55
N ILE A 644 -21.83 17.01 25.55
CA ILE A 644 -20.43 16.64 25.33
C ILE A 644 -20.31 15.18 24.88
N GLY A 645 -21.09 14.26 25.46
CA GLY A 645 -21.16 12.87 25.02
C GLY A 645 -21.59 12.74 23.56
N GLU A 646 -22.70 13.37 23.17
CA GLU A 646 -23.20 13.37 21.79
C GLU A 646 -22.20 14.02 20.80
N PHE A 647 -21.54 15.10 21.22
CA PHE A 647 -20.53 15.73 20.40
C PHE A 647 -19.28 14.84 20.21
N LYS A 648 -18.83 14.17 21.27
CA LYS A 648 -17.71 13.21 21.22
C LYS A 648 -17.99 12.06 20.26
N GLU A 649 -19.19 11.47 20.28
CA GLU A 649 -19.57 10.41 19.34
C GLU A 649 -19.55 10.88 17.88
N ARG A 650 -20.14 12.06 17.60
CA ARG A 650 -20.10 12.66 16.26
C ARG A 650 -18.67 12.95 15.81
N TYR A 651 -17.82 13.37 16.74
CA TYR A 651 -16.41 13.63 16.47
C TYR A 651 -15.67 12.35 16.10
N LEU A 652 -15.80 11.28 16.89
CA LEU A 652 -15.21 9.97 16.59
C LEU A 652 -15.69 9.39 15.24
N SER A 653 -16.93 9.65 14.85
CA SER A 653 -17.40 9.28 13.51
C SER A 653 -16.65 10.01 12.38
N HIS A 654 -16.29 11.29 12.56
CA HIS A 654 -15.50 12.01 11.56
C HIS A 654 -14.06 11.50 11.46
N ASP A 655 -13.47 11.08 12.58
CA ASP A 655 -12.14 10.46 12.61
C ASP A 655 -12.08 9.22 11.71
N THR A 656 -13.10 8.35 11.77
CA THR A 656 -13.19 7.19 10.88
C THR A 656 -13.26 7.57 9.40
N LYS A 657 -14.02 8.63 9.05
CA LYS A 657 -14.12 9.12 7.66
C LYS A 657 -12.80 9.71 7.16
N ILE A 658 -12.06 10.39 8.03
CA ILE A 658 -10.73 10.94 7.73
C ILE A 658 -9.75 9.80 7.44
N ARG A 659 -9.77 8.74 8.25
CA ARG A 659 -8.96 7.53 8.03
C ARG A 659 -9.31 6.85 6.70
N ASP A 660 -10.59 6.71 6.40
CA ASP A 660 -11.06 6.13 5.14
C ASP A 660 -10.61 6.97 3.93
N ALA A 661 -10.74 8.29 4.03
CA ALA A 661 -10.26 9.21 3.00
C ALA A 661 -8.74 9.09 2.78
N LYS A 662 -7.95 9.01 3.86
CA LYS A 662 -6.49 8.80 3.79
C LYS A 662 -6.13 7.51 3.06
N ASN A 663 -6.84 6.42 3.36
CA ASN A 663 -6.66 5.13 2.67
C ASN A 663 -7.01 5.22 1.19
N MET A 664 -8.12 5.88 0.86
CA MET A 664 -8.54 6.11 -0.53
C MET A 664 -7.48 6.91 -1.31
N TYR A 665 -6.93 7.98 -0.73
CA TYR A 665 -5.86 8.76 -1.38
C TYR A 665 -4.57 7.97 -1.54
N LYS A 666 -4.22 7.10 -0.58
CA LYS A 666 -3.07 6.20 -0.70
C LYS A 666 -3.26 5.22 -1.87
N GLU A 667 -4.45 4.67 -2.05
CA GLU A 667 -4.78 3.80 -3.17
C GLU A 667 -4.73 4.54 -4.51
N ILE A 668 -5.31 5.74 -4.59
CA ILE A 668 -5.24 6.60 -5.79
C ILE A 668 -3.78 6.91 -6.14
N PHE A 669 -2.95 7.25 -5.15
CA PHE A 669 -1.54 7.54 -5.36
C PHE A 669 -0.74 6.33 -5.87
N ASN A 670 -0.97 5.14 -5.30
CA ASN A 670 -0.35 3.90 -5.76
C ASN A 670 -0.78 3.54 -7.19
N ASN A 671 -2.08 3.67 -7.48
CA ASN A 671 -2.62 3.43 -8.82
C ASN A 671 -2.05 4.43 -9.84
N HIS A 672 -1.90 5.70 -9.47
CA HIS A 672 -1.26 6.71 -10.29
C HIS A 672 0.17 6.29 -10.65
N PHE A 673 1.00 5.89 -9.68
CA PHE A 673 2.37 5.45 -9.92
C PHE A 673 2.43 4.21 -10.82
N PHE A 674 1.55 3.24 -10.58
CA PHE A 674 1.45 2.04 -11.41
C PHE A 674 1.12 2.41 -12.86
N VAL A 675 0.07 3.21 -13.09
CA VAL A 675 -0.36 3.60 -14.43
C VAL A 675 0.70 4.45 -15.13
N SER A 676 1.27 5.44 -14.44
CA SER A 676 2.36 6.28 -14.95
C SER A 676 3.58 5.45 -15.39
N SER A 677 3.97 4.45 -14.60
CA SER A 677 5.06 3.53 -14.98
C SER A 677 4.76 2.74 -16.26
N LYS A 678 3.50 2.28 -16.43
CA LYS A 678 3.07 1.56 -17.64
C LYS A 678 3.06 2.50 -18.85
N PHE A 679 2.60 3.73 -18.70
CA PHE A 679 2.62 4.73 -19.76
C PHE A 679 4.04 5.13 -20.16
N ASN A 680 4.97 5.24 -19.21
CA ASN A 680 6.37 5.52 -19.52
C ASN A 680 7.02 4.39 -20.30
N ASN A 681 6.82 3.13 -19.87
CA ASN A 681 7.30 1.97 -20.64
C ASN A 681 6.66 1.92 -22.03
N PHE A 682 5.35 2.18 -22.13
CA PHE A 682 4.64 2.20 -23.40
C PHE A 682 5.10 3.36 -24.32
N SER A 683 5.40 4.52 -23.76
CA SER A 683 5.97 5.67 -24.47
C SER A 683 7.38 5.35 -24.99
N GLN A 684 8.18 4.62 -24.21
CA GLN A 684 9.48 4.13 -24.64
C GLN A 684 9.36 3.07 -25.75
N ASP A 685 8.43 2.11 -25.61
CA ASP A 685 8.11 1.13 -26.66
C ASP A 685 7.65 1.82 -27.94
N LEU A 686 6.87 2.91 -27.83
CA LEU A 686 6.45 3.72 -28.98
C LEU A 686 7.63 4.43 -29.65
N LYS A 687 8.57 4.98 -28.88
CA LYS A 687 9.80 5.58 -29.43
C LYS A 687 10.67 4.55 -30.12
N GLU A 688 10.84 3.36 -29.55
CA GLU A 688 11.56 2.26 -30.20
C GLU A 688 10.84 1.76 -31.46
N PHE A 689 9.51 1.75 -31.45
CA PHE A 689 8.69 1.42 -32.62
C PHE A 689 8.79 2.49 -33.71
N GLU A 690 8.86 3.77 -33.35
CA GLU A 690 9.08 4.88 -34.28
C GLU A 690 10.48 4.81 -34.91
N VAL A 691 11.51 4.55 -34.09
CA VAL A 691 12.90 4.30 -34.56
C VAL A 691 12.97 3.04 -35.44
N SER A 692 12.18 2.01 -35.15
CA SER A 692 12.15 0.76 -35.92
C SER A 692 11.28 0.83 -37.18
N LYS A 693 10.39 1.83 -37.32
CA LYS A 693 9.40 1.88 -38.39
C LYS A 693 9.40 3.16 -39.23
N MET A 694 10.32 4.08 -39.01
CA MET A 694 10.51 5.24 -39.90
C MET A 694 11.99 5.48 -40.17
N ASN A 695 12.63 4.57 -40.92
CA ASN A 695 13.61 5.07 -41.89
C ASN A 695 12.85 6.08 -42.74
N LEU A 696 13.12 7.38 -42.55
CA LEU A 696 12.54 8.50 -43.29
C LEU A 696 12.57 8.28 -44.82
N GLU A 697 13.49 7.44 -45.28
CA GLU A 697 13.65 6.98 -46.66
C GLU A 697 12.51 6.06 -47.16
N ALA A 698 11.88 5.25 -46.33
CA ALA A 698 10.86 4.29 -46.79
C ALA A 698 9.55 4.99 -47.19
N ILE A 699 9.22 6.13 -46.55
CA ILE A 699 7.98 6.87 -46.83
C ILE A 699 8.13 7.76 -48.06
N SER A 700 9.28 8.43 -48.24
CA SER A 700 9.58 9.13 -49.49
C SER A 700 9.63 8.15 -50.67
N SER A 701 10.26 6.99 -50.45
CA SER A 701 10.29 5.91 -51.44
C SER A 701 8.91 5.38 -51.78
N LEU A 702 7.97 5.27 -50.83
CA LEU A 702 6.59 4.85 -51.08
C LEU A 702 5.77 5.88 -51.87
N GLN A 703 5.98 7.18 -51.65
CA GLN A 703 5.36 8.24 -52.46
C GLN A 703 5.89 8.21 -53.90
N GLU A 704 7.20 8.02 -54.06
CA GLU A 704 7.83 7.83 -55.37
C GLU A 704 7.32 6.54 -56.04
N TYR A 705 7.19 5.44 -55.29
CA TYR A 705 6.63 4.18 -55.75
C TYR A 705 5.17 4.34 -56.19
N SER A 706 4.34 5.06 -55.45
CA SER A 706 2.95 5.35 -55.82
C SER A 706 2.86 6.11 -57.14
N SER A 707 3.73 7.12 -57.34
CA SER A 707 3.81 7.87 -58.59
C SER A 707 4.23 6.98 -59.77
N LEU A 708 5.19 6.08 -59.55
CA LEU A 708 5.67 5.11 -60.53
C LEU A 708 4.60 4.06 -60.87
N VAL A 709 3.87 3.57 -59.87
CA VAL A 709 2.76 2.63 -60.01
C VAL A 709 1.63 3.24 -60.85
N LYS A 710 1.27 4.51 -60.60
CA LYS A 710 0.30 5.25 -61.44
C LYS A 710 0.79 5.42 -62.88
N SER A 711 2.06 5.82 -63.07
CA SER A 711 2.65 5.94 -64.41
C SER A 711 2.71 4.59 -65.14
N CYS A 712 3.01 3.50 -64.42
CA CYS A 712 3.02 2.14 -64.94
C CYS A 712 1.61 1.70 -65.36
N LYS A 713 0.59 1.98 -64.53
CA LYS A 713 -0.83 1.74 -64.84
C LYS A 713 -1.23 2.40 -66.16
N ASP A 714 -0.89 3.67 -66.34
CA ASP A 714 -1.21 4.43 -67.56
C ASP A 714 -0.51 3.85 -68.80
N LYS A 715 0.75 3.42 -68.67
CA LYS A 715 1.49 2.77 -69.77
C LYS A 715 0.88 1.41 -70.12
N ILE A 716 0.56 0.59 -69.12
CA ILE A 716 -0.05 -0.73 -69.30
C ILE A 716 -1.43 -0.60 -69.97
N LEU A 717 -2.24 0.39 -69.59
CA LEU A 717 -3.52 0.69 -70.23
C LEU A 717 -3.35 1.07 -71.71
N LYS A 718 -2.38 1.93 -72.04
CA LYS A 718 -2.06 2.28 -73.44
C LYS A 718 -1.57 1.08 -74.24
N THR A 719 -0.73 0.22 -73.65
CA THR A 719 -0.27 -1.02 -74.29
C THR A 719 -1.44 -1.98 -74.51
N LYS A 720 -2.38 -2.10 -73.55
CA LYS A 720 -3.62 -2.86 -73.70
C LYS A 720 -4.41 -2.37 -74.92
N GLU A 721 -4.67 -1.07 -75.01
CA GLU A 721 -5.41 -0.48 -76.13
C GLU A 721 -4.73 -0.77 -77.48
N LEU A 722 -3.40 -0.70 -77.55
CA LEU A 722 -2.65 -0.91 -78.78
C LEU A 722 -2.65 -2.39 -79.21
N ILE A 723 -2.48 -3.32 -78.26
CA ILE A 723 -2.57 -4.76 -78.52
C ILE A 723 -4.01 -5.17 -78.84
N GLN A 724 -5.01 -4.55 -78.22
CA GLN A 724 -6.42 -4.76 -78.55
C GLN A 724 -6.71 -4.38 -80.01
N LYS A 725 -6.22 -3.22 -80.47
CA LYS A 725 -6.33 -2.81 -81.88
C LYS A 725 -5.67 -3.79 -82.84
N ILE A 726 -4.47 -4.29 -82.51
CA ILE A 726 -3.79 -5.31 -83.32
C ILE A 726 -4.61 -6.61 -83.34
N ASN A 727 -5.20 -7.01 -82.22
CA ASN A 727 -6.06 -8.20 -82.13
C ASN A 727 -7.31 -8.05 -83.02
N ASP A 728 -7.92 -6.86 -83.01
CA ASP A 728 -9.10 -6.56 -83.82
C ASP A 728 -8.75 -6.56 -85.32
N GLU A 729 -7.62 -5.95 -85.72
CA GLU A 729 -7.12 -6.00 -87.12
C GLU A 729 -6.77 -7.43 -87.57
N ILE A 730 -6.18 -8.25 -86.70
CA ILE A 730 -5.88 -9.67 -87.00
C ILE A 730 -7.17 -10.46 -87.18
N LYS A 731 -8.21 -10.19 -86.38
CA LYS A 731 -9.53 -10.81 -86.54
C LYS A 731 -10.18 -10.43 -87.87
N ASP A 732 -10.09 -9.16 -88.28
CA ASP A 732 -10.61 -8.68 -89.56
C ASP A 732 -9.88 -9.29 -90.78
N ILE A 733 -8.67 -9.84 -90.59
CA ILE A 733 -7.91 -10.55 -91.64
C ILE A 733 -8.27 -12.06 -91.66
N LEU A 734 -8.67 -12.61 -90.51
CA LEU A 734 -8.99 -14.03 -90.33
C LEU A 734 -10.46 -14.37 -90.62
N PHE A 735 -11.37 -13.39 -90.51
CA PHE A 735 -12.82 -13.49 -90.77
C PHE A 735 -13.21 -12.60 -91.95
#